data_AF-A0A936U4X1-F1
#
_entry.id   AF-A0A936U4X1-F1
#
_cell.length_a   1.000
_cell.length_b   1.000
_cell.length_c   1.000
_cell.angle_alpha   90.00
_cell.angle_beta   90.00
_cell.angle_gamma   90.00
#
_symmetry.space_group_name_H-M   'P 1'
#
loop_
_entity.id
_entity.type
_entity.pdbx_description
1 polymer ?
#
loop_
_entity_poly.entity_id
_entity_poly.type
_entity_poly.pdbx_seq_one_letter_code
_entity_poly.pdbx_strand_id
1 'polypeptide(L)'
;MSTASPTQSFPRRALSPLLNRLAAAWAGMDGTTRLHTTVLAGLMVGSLAHYLVFITYFIEDAGISFAYARNWAEGEGFVTFAGGERVEGFSNPLWTWICGAFYLIGVPPFTTAKLLGAAFGAGTLPLAWALTKEARGRLDAVALIPPLLLAASSTYAIWNASGLENSLFGVLLTAGMLLILREAERPQAFPWSAVMFLGLAITRPEGVVYAAVAGLVRLVLAIRARQVVVPIAKWLVVFWAPFLVYQAWRYNYFAWPFPNTFYAKVDGEDRFKPWSWGTKGWLYIRNYMSAFGIGHVLPLALVAMTGLRDRRRWLTLGLTALCALAWLWNGRDGLPDGFDPNWLAKLQLHWDKVRVGAAIFAVVAATAATVSERGAAARVLCLGQVVAGLFFVLYSGGDWMAQWRFFSYFAVPGFVLIGLGLGRLLDAVPPLGRERLGMPTLRLITLTVFVLVIGTPNIWQSAWAAPSPETTISDVKQRVEYMTWVQRRLHLERVTLWDVDMGAHMYYTDWRILDVAGLVDVPVSRHLYQKAFIREYLFLEERPHFAHMHGGWASKVKITTHPEWKRDYIEIPGYPSGRKQFHIGNHIRKDIFVRPSYEGPEGRRAMFKGGVTLEGWDILSPEVPEEGRVVVDVWLKAGFRKAGVRVIAVLDDGAGHQHAFAVPPGYDWYRVTDWKNDEHVRGTFDLDLPKSLPKGTYDLGFVLLDEKSGEVLSVNLPQAPAPEAPVEGAPAAEAPAEPAPRYMRGELFFDAAVVIVSRDEATTLADEDRLQAFTFAEVGECELAWGAWKQAEHHVAKNTRWHDDYRPEVKTAVAGCYAARAAEAPTQDEQVRWLVEARGYDHNLDAVVTAARALAATKDAEGDAAAAKDDWEGAYAAYRAALMLDPRLSWTRKKAEEARDKRLDISGKVKDPPPKAATTRTAPGPKKAAEAGDDASPDLKPAGVRRPPIGGRGKVPPQNPAPSAPSVD
;
A
#
# COMPACT_ATOMS: atom_id res chain seq x y z
N MET A 1 -51.75 -22.12 6.23
CA MET A 1 -52.49 -22.89 5.20
C MET A 1 -52.46 -22.11 3.89
N SER A 2 -52.41 -22.84 2.77
CA SER A 2 -52.20 -22.38 1.38
C SER A 2 -50.74 -22.23 0.93
N THR A 3 -50.39 -23.13 0.03
CA THR A 3 -49.11 -23.37 -0.63
C THR A 3 -48.93 -22.44 -1.83
N ALA A 4 -47.85 -21.68 -1.89
CA ALA A 4 -47.38 -21.05 -3.11
C ALA A 4 -45.85 -21.21 -3.24
N SER A 5 -45.44 -22.03 -4.19
CA SER A 5 -44.07 -22.08 -4.73
C SER A 5 -43.87 -20.91 -5.69
N PRO A 6 -42.67 -20.31 -5.69
CA PRO A 6 -42.03 -20.11 -6.98
C PRO A 6 -40.54 -20.50 -6.92
N THR A 7 -40.22 -21.70 -7.40
CA THR A 7 -38.89 -21.99 -7.92
C THR A 7 -38.72 -21.25 -9.26
N GLN A 8 -38.18 -20.03 -9.20
CA GLN A 8 -37.60 -19.40 -10.38
C GLN A 8 -36.41 -20.24 -10.85
N SER A 9 -36.63 -21.04 -11.89
CA SER A 9 -35.59 -21.73 -12.61
C SER A 9 -34.70 -20.72 -13.32
N PHE A 10 -33.42 -20.65 -12.94
CA PHE A 10 -32.37 -20.03 -13.75
C PHE A 10 -32.44 -20.54 -15.21
N PRO A 11 -32.20 -19.68 -16.22
CA PRO A 11 -32.43 -20.03 -17.62
C PRO A 11 -31.36 -21.01 -18.14
N ARG A 12 -31.60 -22.32 -18.00
CA ARG A 12 -30.80 -23.38 -18.63
C ARG A 12 -30.85 -23.40 -20.17
N ARG A 13 -31.64 -22.55 -20.81
CA ARG A 13 -31.84 -22.55 -22.28
C ARG A 13 -30.77 -21.81 -23.10
N ALA A 14 -29.92 -20.99 -22.49
CA ALA A 14 -28.92 -20.20 -23.24
C ALA A 14 -27.57 -20.90 -23.51
N LEU A 15 -27.25 -21.97 -22.76
CA LEU A 15 -25.94 -22.65 -22.85
C LEU A 15 -25.87 -23.69 -23.98
N SER A 16 -26.97 -24.38 -24.30
CA SER A 16 -26.98 -25.43 -25.34
C SER A 16 -26.70 -24.94 -26.76
N PRO A 17 -27.19 -23.78 -27.25
CA PRO A 17 -26.89 -23.32 -28.60
C PRO A 17 -25.43 -22.87 -28.77
N LEU A 18 -24.81 -22.27 -27.74
CA LEU A 18 -23.40 -21.89 -27.78
C LEU A 18 -22.49 -23.13 -27.83
N LEU A 19 -22.75 -24.10 -26.96
CA LEU A 19 -22.00 -25.35 -26.92
C LEU A 19 -22.15 -26.12 -28.25
N ASN A 20 -23.35 -26.15 -28.83
CA ASN A 20 -23.59 -26.76 -30.14
C ASN A 20 -22.85 -26.03 -31.27
N ARG A 21 -22.80 -24.69 -31.25
CA ARG A 21 -22.02 -23.89 -32.22
C ARG A 21 -20.53 -24.13 -32.09
N LEU A 22 -20.00 -24.20 -30.87
CA LEU A 22 -18.59 -24.50 -30.61
C LEU A 22 -18.23 -25.92 -31.03
N ALA A 23 -19.09 -26.91 -30.74
CA ALA A 23 -18.90 -28.30 -31.16
C ALA A 23 -18.94 -28.44 -32.68
N ALA A 24 -19.88 -27.77 -33.36
CA ALA A 24 -19.95 -27.76 -34.82
C ALA A 24 -18.72 -27.06 -35.45
N ALA A 25 -18.29 -25.92 -34.89
CA ALA A 25 -17.08 -25.23 -35.32
C ALA A 25 -15.83 -26.10 -35.14
N TRP A 26 -15.68 -26.77 -34.00
CA TRP A 26 -14.57 -27.69 -33.73
C TRP A 26 -14.59 -28.92 -34.64
N ALA A 27 -15.76 -29.51 -34.88
CA ALA A 27 -15.94 -30.64 -35.78
C ALA A 27 -15.67 -30.28 -37.26
N GLY A 28 -15.83 -29.00 -37.64
CA GLY A 28 -15.50 -28.48 -38.96
C GLY A 28 -14.02 -28.16 -39.19
N MET A 29 -13.17 -28.17 -38.14
CA MET A 29 -11.73 -27.91 -38.28
C MET A 29 -11.00 -29.13 -38.87
N ASP A 30 -9.94 -28.89 -39.64
CA ASP A 30 -9.00 -29.94 -40.04
C ASP A 30 -8.35 -30.63 -38.81
N GLY A 31 -7.85 -31.85 -38.99
CA GLY A 31 -7.34 -32.66 -37.87
C GLY A 31 -6.21 -32.00 -37.07
N THR A 32 -5.31 -31.26 -37.75
CA THR A 32 -4.17 -30.60 -37.11
C THR A 32 -4.59 -29.37 -36.30
N THR A 33 -5.43 -28.52 -36.88
CA THR A 33 -6.00 -27.34 -36.22
C THR A 33 -6.88 -27.75 -35.05
N ARG A 34 -7.65 -28.83 -35.20
CA ARG A 34 -8.44 -29.42 -34.13
C ARG A 34 -7.56 -29.87 -32.97
N LEU A 35 -6.48 -30.62 -33.24
CA LEU A 35 -5.53 -31.06 -32.21
C LEU A 35 -4.89 -29.87 -31.50
N HIS A 36 -4.39 -28.87 -32.24
CA HIS A 36 -3.76 -27.68 -31.64
C HIS A 36 -4.75 -26.89 -30.78
N THR A 37 -6.00 -26.73 -31.25
CA THR A 37 -7.04 -26.03 -30.51
C THR A 37 -7.40 -26.77 -29.23
N THR A 38 -7.50 -28.11 -29.27
CA THR A 38 -7.75 -28.94 -28.08
C THR A 38 -6.59 -28.85 -27.08
N VAL A 39 -5.33 -28.95 -27.55
CA VAL A 39 -4.16 -28.81 -26.67
C VAL A 39 -4.14 -27.42 -26.05
N LEU A 40 -4.38 -26.36 -26.83
CA LEU A 40 -4.44 -24.99 -26.34
C LEU A 40 -5.53 -24.78 -25.29
N ALA A 41 -6.72 -25.35 -25.49
CA ALA A 41 -7.77 -25.35 -24.47
C ALA A 41 -7.33 -26.07 -23.19
N GLY A 42 -6.65 -27.21 -23.32
CA GLY A 42 -6.02 -27.91 -22.20
C GLY A 42 -4.96 -27.06 -21.48
N LEU A 43 -4.14 -26.31 -22.21
CA LEU A 43 -3.15 -25.38 -21.63
C LEU A 43 -3.82 -24.21 -20.91
N MET A 44 -4.95 -23.70 -21.42
CA MET A 44 -5.73 -22.68 -20.71
C MET A 44 -6.28 -23.22 -19.40
N VAL A 45 -6.83 -24.43 -19.39
CA VAL A 45 -7.27 -25.10 -18.15
C VAL A 45 -6.09 -25.33 -17.20
N GLY A 46 -4.94 -25.78 -17.70
CA GLY A 46 -3.73 -25.95 -16.90
C GLY A 46 -3.21 -24.64 -16.31
N SER A 47 -3.23 -23.55 -17.08
CA SER A 47 -2.87 -22.21 -16.60
C SER A 47 -3.83 -21.73 -15.52
N LEU A 48 -5.13 -22.01 -15.64
CA LEU A 48 -6.11 -21.69 -14.60
C LEU A 48 -5.89 -22.54 -13.34
N ALA A 49 -5.59 -23.83 -13.49
CA ALA A 49 -5.24 -24.68 -12.35
C ALA A 49 -3.99 -24.17 -11.61
N HIS A 50 -2.95 -23.75 -12.34
CA HIS A 50 -1.76 -23.14 -11.75
C HIS A 50 -2.07 -21.79 -11.08
N TYR A 51 -2.90 -20.95 -11.72
CA TYR A 51 -3.38 -19.70 -11.14
C TYR A 51 -4.13 -19.91 -9.81
N LEU A 52 -4.95 -20.97 -9.72
CA LEU A 52 -5.72 -21.27 -8.50
C LEU A 52 -4.84 -21.59 -7.28
N VAL A 53 -3.59 -22.02 -7.49
CA VAL A 53 -2.60 -22.17 -6.40
C VAL A 53 -2.37 -20.82 -5.68
N PHE A 54 -2.52 -19.71 -6.39
CA PHE A 54 -2.30 -18.35 -5.90
C PHE A 54 -3.61 -17.56 -5.76
N ILE A 55 -4.77 -18.22 -5.71
CA ILE A 55 -6.07 -17.52 -5.68
C ILE A 55 -6.23 -16.60 -4.47
N THR A 56 -5.59 -16.89 -3.34
CA THR A 56 -5.58 -16.07 -2.13
C THR A 56 -4.49 -14.98 -2.11
N TYR A 57 -3.57 -15.00 -3.09
CA TYR A 57 -2.42 -14.11 -3.13
C TYR A 57 -2.83 -12.69 -3.52
N PHE A 58 -2.80 -11.74 -2.58
CA PHE A 58 -2.99 -10.31 -2.86
C PHE A 58 -1.79 -9.54 -2.33
N ILE A 59 -1.15 -8.77 -3.20
CA ILE A 59 -0.10 -7.83 -2.78
C ILE A 59 -0.77 -6.63 -2.10
N GLU A 60 -0.15 -6.16 -1.03
CA GLU A 60 -0.55 -4.95 -0.29
C GLU A 60 -0.90 -3.77 -1.22
N ASP A 61 -0.01 -3.43 -2.16
CA ASP A 61 -0.18 -2.34 -3.14
C ASP A 61 -1.51 -2.42 -3.93
N ALA A 62 -2.09 -3.61 -4.13
CA ALA A 62 -3.38 -3.74 -4.81
C ALA A 62 -4.52 -3.09 -4.00
N GLY A 63 -4.40 -3.05 -2.67
CA GLY A 63 -5.36 -2.39 -1.78
C GLY A 63 -5.46 -0.89 -2.05
N ILE A 64 -4.37 -0.24 -2.45
CA ILE A 64 -4.38 1.17 -2.89
C ILE A 64 -5.30 1.31 -4.10
N SER A 65 -5.09 0.51 -5.14
CA SER A 65 -5.93 0.56 -6.36
C SER A 65 -7.40 0.29 -6.04
N PHE A 66 -7.68 -0.63 -5.10
CA PHE A 66 -9.04 -0.98 -4.69
C PHE A 66 -9.72 0.14 -3.91
N ALA A 67 -8.99 0.83 -3.03
CA ALA A 67 -9.51 1.97 -2.29
C ALA A 67 -9.86 3.13 -3.23
N TYR A 68 -8.98 3.48 -4.17
CA TYR A 68 -9.28 4.49 -5.20
C TYR A 68 -10.46 4.08 -6.09
N ALA A 69 -10.57 2.80 -6.45
CA ALA A 69 -11.70 2.27 -7.23
C ALA A 69 -13.03 2.41 -6.48
N ARG A 70 -13.05 2.08 -5.18
CA ARG A 70 -14.22 2.27 -4.31
C ARG A 70 -14.58 3.74 -4.19
N ASN A 71 -13.63 4.59 -3.77
CA ASN A 71 -13.87 6.01 -3.52
C ASN A 71 -14.39 6.72 -4.79
N TRP A 72 -13.84 6.40 -5.97
CA TRP A 72 -14.35 6.94 -7.22
C TRP A 72 -15.80 6.50 -7.50
N ALA A 73 -16.11 5.23 -7.27
CA ALA A 73 -17.45 4.69 -7.49
C ALA A 73 -18.48 5.18 -6.47
N GLU A 74 -18.06 5.52 -5.25
CA GLU A 74 -18.89 6.10 -4.19
C GLU A 74 -19.07 7.63 -4.32
N GLY A 75 -18.44 8.27 -5.31
CA GLY A 75 -18.61 9.70 -5.60
C GLY A 75 -17.59 10.64 -4.95
N GLU A 76 -16.64 10.10 -4.17
CA GLU A 76 -15.55 10.86 -3.54
C GLU A 76 -14.47 11.28 -4.57
N GLY A 77 -14.42 10.59 -5.71
CA GLY A 77 -13.41 10.77 -6.75
C GLY A 77 -12.14 9.96 -6.50
N PHE A 78 -11.08 10.25 -7.25
CA PHE A 78 -9.78 9.58 -7.06
C PHE A 78 -9.02 10.20 -5.88
N VAL A 79 -9.40 9.78 -4.68
CA VAL A 79 -8.83 10.22 -3.39
C VAL A 79 -8.43 9.02 -2.53
N THR A 80 -7.58 9.25 -1.53
CA THR A 80 -7.01 8.19 -0.67
C THR A 80 -8.00 7.62 0.33
N PHE A 81 -8.80 8.49 0.94
CA PHE A 81 -9.90 8.21 1.86
C PHE A 81 -11.04 9.20 1.56
N ALA A 82 -12.26 8.90 2.01
CA ALA A 82 -13.42 9.76 1.78
C ALA A 82 -13.17 11.18 2.30
N GLY A 83 -13.51 12.20 1.51
CA GLY A 83 -13.21 13.60 1.82
C GLY A 83 -11.72 14.00 1.79
N GLY A 84 -10.81 13.08 1.41
CA GLY A 84 -9.37 13.30 1.38
C GLY A 84 -8.83 14.06 0.15
N GLU A 85 -7.51 14.21 0.10
CA GLU A 85 -6.85 14.94 -0.99
C GLU A 85 -6.83 14.17 -2.31
N ARG A 86 -6.81 14.94 -3.41
CA ARG A 86 -6.56 14.42 -4.75
C ARG A 86 -5.07 14.19 -4.96
N VAL A 87 -4.64 12.96 -4.69
CA VAL A 87 -3.27 12.49 -4.92
C VAL A 87 -3.32 11.31 -5.88
N GLU A 88 -2.39 11.24 -6.84
CA GLU A 88 -2.32 10.09 -7.74
C GLU A 88 -1.46 8.98 -7.12
N GLY A 89 -2.06 8.28 -6.16
CA GLY A 89 -1.42 7.22 -5.37
C GLY A 89 -1.25 5.87 -6.08
N PHE A 90 -1.80 5.72 -7.28
CA PHE A 90 -1.73 4.50 -8.09
C PHE A 90 -0.93 4.73 -9.37
N SER A 91 -0.38 3.67 -9.95
CA SER A 91 0.38 3.73 -11.22
C SER A 91 -0.24 2.88 -12.33
N ASN A 92 -1.47 2.42 -12.09
CA ASN A 92 -2.26 1.56 -12.94
C ASN A 92 -3.70 2.05 -13.22
N PRO A 93 -3.88 3.29 -13.73
CA PRO A 93 -5.19 3.93 -13.93
C PRO A 93 -6.24 3.07 -14.63
N LEU A 94 -5.91 2.45 -15.77
CA LEU A 94 -6.90 1.64 -16.50
C LEU A 94 -7.40 0.46 -15.65
N TRP A 95 -6.53 -0.15 -14.85
CA TRP A 95 -6.91 -1.23 -13.95
C TRP A 95 -7.82 -0.74 -12.82
N THR A 96 -7.45 0.38 -12.18
CA THR A 96 -8.28 1.03 -11.15
C THR A 96 -9.67 1.38 -11.67
N TRP A 97 -9.77 1.95 -12.89
CA TRP A 97 -11.06 2.28 -13.52
C TRP A 97 -11.90 1.04 -13.81
N ILE A 98 -11.29 -0.04 -14.29
CA ILE A 98 -12.00 -1.31 -14.51
C ILE A 98 -12.52 -1.86 -13.17
N CYS A 99 -11.68 -1.87 -12.12
CA CYS A 99 -12.12 -2.29 -10.79
C CYS A 99 -13.29 -1.44 -10.27
N GLY A 100 -13.25 -0.12 -10.46
CA GLY A 100 -14.33 0.78 -10.06
C GLY A 100 -15.61 0.59 -10.89
N ALA A 101 -15.48 0.34 -12.19
CA ALA A 101 -16.64 0.10 -13.07
C ALA A 101 -17.40 -1.18 -12.67
N PHE A 102 -16.69 -2.20 -12.22
CA PHE A 102 -17.30 -3.39 -11.64
C PHE A 102 -17.88 -3.14 -10.24
N TYR A 103 -17.25 -2.28 -9.44
CA TYR A 103 -17.79 -1.85 -8.16
C TYR A 103 -19.15 -1.16 -8.30
N LEU A 104 -19.30 -0.29 -9.32
CA LEU A 104 -20.58 0.38 -9.64
C LEU A 104 -21.74 -0.57 -9.91
N ILE A 105 -21.47 -1.81 -10.33
CA ILE A 105 -22.49 -2.86 -10.54
C ILE A 105 -22.52 -3.90 -9.41
N GLY A 106 -21.93 -3.59 -8.26
CA GLY A 106 -21.97 -4.40 -7.04
C GLY A 106 -20.93 -5.51 -6.95
N VAL A 107 -19.88 -5.51 -7.80
CA VAL A 107 -18.80 -6.51 -7.74
C VAL A 107 -17.56 -5.92 -7.06
N PRO A 108 -17.17 -6.41 -5.87
CA PRO A 108 -16.02 -5.85 -5.13
C PRO A 108 -14.70 -5.97 -5.90
N PRO A 109 -13.72 -5.06 -5.67
CA PRO A 109 -12.47 -5.04 -6.45
C PRO A 109 -11.63 -6.30 -6.25
N PHE A 110 -11.67 -6.91 -5.06
CA PHE A 110 -11.05 -8.20 -4.78
C PHE A 110 -11.54 -9.31 -5.73
N THR A 111 -12.85 -9.38 -5.96
CA THR A 111 -13.45 -10.36 -6.87
C THR A 111 -13.14 -10.03 -8.32
N THR A 112 -13.31 -8.77 -8.71
CA THR A 112 -13.02 -8.28 -10.07
C THR A 112 -11.58 -8.58 -10.47
N ALA A 113 -10.63 -8.25 -9.61
CA ALA A 113 -9.22 -8.44 -9.87
C ALA A 113 -8.87 -9.92 -10.10
N LYS A 114 -9.50 -10.84 -9.35
CA LYS A 114 -9.27 -12.27 -9.50
C LYS A 114 -9.93 -12.86 -10.75
N LEU A 115 -11.15 -12.43 -11.07
CA LEU A 115 -11.85 -12.90 -12.27
C LEU A 115 -11.16 -12.42 -13.54
N LEU A 116 -10.82 -11.13 -13.60
CA LEU A 116 -10.14 -10.54 -14.75
C LEU A 116 -8.68 -11.00 -14.84
N GLY A 117 -8.00 -11.18 -13.70
CA GLY A 117 -6.67 -11.79 -13.63
C GLY A 117 -6.61 -13.15 -14.29
N ALA A 118 -7.54 -14.04 -13.93
CA ALA A 118 -7.70 -15.35 -14.54
C ALA A 118 -8.06 -15.26 -16.04
N ALA A 119 -9.05 -14.41 -16.38
CA ALA A 119 -9.56 -14.29 -17.75
C ALA A 119 -8.51 -13.75 -18.72
N PHE A 120 -7.82 -12.65 -18.39
CA PHE A 120 -6.77 -12.06 -19.22
C PHE A 120 -5.51 -12.93 -19.24
N GLY A 121 -5.16 -13.54 -18.10
CA GLY A 121 -4.05 -14.49 -18.00
C GLY A 121 -4.22 -15.68 -18.95
N ALA A 122 -5.38 -16.34 -18.92
CA ALA A 122 -5.72 -17.45 -19.81
C ALA A 122 -5.94 -17.01 -21.26
N GLY A 123 -6.59 -15.85 -21.46
CA GLY A 123 -6.86 -15.28 -22.79
C GLY A 123 -5.61 -14.87 -23.56
N THR A 124 -4.48 -14.67 -22.89
CA THR A 124 -3.20 -14.36 -23.53
C THR A 124 -2.55 -15.57 -24.22
N LEU A 125 -2.82 -16.80 -23.77
CA LEU A 125 -2.26 -18.03 -24.37
C LEU A 125 -2.62 -18.20 -25.86
N PRO A 126 -3.89 -18.07 -26.30
CA PRO A 126 -4.22 -18.14 -27.72
C PRO A 126 -3.60 -17.00 -28.53
N LEU A 127 -3.40 -15.82 -27.94
CA LEU A 127 -2.71 -14.71 -28.59
C LEU A 127 -1.22 -15.01 -28.77
N ALA A 128 -0.57 -15.62 -27.77
CA ALA A 128 0.82 -16.06 -27.86
C ALA A 128 1.01 -17.15 -28.93
N TRP A 129 0.08 -18.10 -29.01
CA TRP A 129 0.05 -19.11 -30.08
C TRP A 129 -0.07 -18.45 -31.47
N ALA A 130 -1.00 -17.51 -31.63
CA ALA A 130 -1.17 -16.78 -32.89
C ALA A 130 0.06 -15.94 -33.26
N LEU A 131 0.66 -15.24 -32.30
CA LEU A 131 1.88 -14.46 -32.51
C LEU A 131 3.06 -15.37 -32.92
N THR A 132 3.16 -16.57 -32.34
CA THR A 132 4.17 -17.56 -32.71
C THR A 132 3.98 -18.05 -34.14
N LYS A 133 2.72 -18.24 -34.56
CA LYS A 133 2.38 -18.59 -35.95
C LYS A 133 2.86 -17.50 -36.92
N GLU A 134 2.62 -16.22 -36.63
CA GLU A 134 3.09 -15.09 -37.46
C GLU A 134 4.64 -15.06 -37.53
N ALA A 135 5.31 -15.25 -36.40
CA ALA A 135 6.77 -15.26 -36.31
C ALA A 135 7.44 -16.46 -37.01
N ARG A 136 6.75 -17.61 -37.03
CA ARG A 136 7.21 -18.83 -37.69
C ARG A 136 6.85 -18.87 -39.18
N GLY A 137 5.77 -18.22 -39.58
CA GLY A 137 5.24 -18.24 -40.96
C GLY A 137 4.58 -19.56 -41.38
N ARG A 138 4.33 -20.49 -40.45
CA ARG A 138 3.61 -21.75 -40.65
C ARG A 138 2.95 -22.24 -39.36
N LEU A 139 1.88 -23.01 -39.49
CA LEU A 139 1.19 -23.64 -38.36
C LEU A 139 1.77 -25.04 -38.10
N ASP A 140 2.36 -25.26 -36.93
CA ASP A 140 2.83 -26.56 -36.45
C ASP A 140 2.87 -26.63 -34.92
N ALA A 141 3.29 -27.78 -34.37
CA ALA A 141 3.31 -28.01 -32.93
C ALA A 141 4.23 -27.06 -32.15
N VAL A 142 5.21 -26.41 -32.79
CA VAL A 142 6.09 -25.43 -32.14
C VAL A 142 5.31 -24.19 -31.69
N ALA A 143 4.22 -23.85 -32.38
CA ALA A 143 3.35 -22.74 -31.96
C ALA A 143 2.72 -22.96 -30.58
N LEU A 144 2.67 -24.20 -30.08
CA LEU A 144 2.17 -24.55 -28.74
C LEU A 144 3.22 -24.43 -27.63
N ILE A 145 4.51 -24.26 -27.96
CA ILE A 145 5.57 -24.15 -26.95
C ILE A 145 5.43 -22.86 -26.12
N PRO A 146 5.24 -21.66 -26.71
CA PRO A 146 5.08 -20.44 -25.91
C PRO A 146 3.86 -20.44 -24.96
N PRO A 147 2.63 -20.85 -25.36
CA PRO A 147 1.53 -20.95 -24.39
C PRO A 147 1.78 -22.02 -23.32
N LEU A 148 2.49 -23.11 -23.63
CA LEU A 148 2.91 -24.09 -22.62
C LEU A 148 3.87 -23.46 -21.59
N LEU A 149 4.86 -22.69 -22.05
CA LEU A 149 5.80 -21.98 -21.18
C LEU A 149 5.10 -20.95 -20.29
N LEU A 150 4.10 -20.23 -20.82
CA LEU A 150 3.27 -19.31 -20.03
C LEU A 150 2.47 -20.04 -18.96
N ALA A 151 1.77 -21.12 -19.33
CA ALA A 151 0.98 -21.92 -18.40
C ALA A 151 1.84 -22.52 -17.26
N ALA A 152 3.07 -22.92 -17.58
CA ALA A 152 4.03 -23.48 -16.64
C ALA A 152 4.84 -22.44 -15.85
N SER A 153 4.77 -21.14 -16.21
CA SER A 153 5.58 -20.10 -15.57
C SER A 153 4.98 -19.67 -14.24
N SER A 154 5.76 -19.79 -13.15
CA SER A 154 5.29 -19.37 -11.83
C SER A 154 5.18 -17.85 -11.74
N THR A 155 6.15 -17.10 -12.28
CA THR A 155 6.08 -15.64 -12.39
C THR A 155 4.80 -15.20 -13.11
N TYR A 156 4.45 -15.84 -14.22
CA TYR A 156 3.23 -15.50 -14.95
C TYR A 156 1.97 -15.78 -14.11
N ALA A 157 1.88 -16.94 -13.47
CA ALA A 157 0.74 -17.32 -12.64
C ALA A 157 0.56 -16.41 -11.41
N ILE A 158 1.63 -16.17 -10.65
CA ILE A 158 1.64 -15.35 -9.43
C ILE A 158 1.17 -13.93 -9.73
N TRP A 159 1.77 -13.29 -10.74
CA TRP A 159 1.48 -11.89 -11.04
C TRP A 159 0.11 -11.68 -11.66
N ASN A 160 -0.41 -12.66 -12.42
CA ASN A 160 -1.81 -12.63 -12.85
C ASN A 160 -2.77 -12.76 -11.65
N ALA A 161 -2.38 -13.47 -10.59
CA ALA A 161 -3.19 -13.65 -9.39
C ALA A 161 -3.03 -12.52 -8.37
N SER A 162 -1.99 -11.69 -8.45
CA SER A 162 -1.60 -10.70 -7.42
C SER A 162 -2.61 -9.61 -7.05
N GLY A 163 -3.66 -9.42 -7.86
CA GLY A 163 -4.59 -8.30 -7.73
C GLY A 163 -4.15 -7.05 -8.50
N LEU A 164 -2.96 -7.06 -9.10
CA LEU A 164 -2.42 -5.99 -9.93
C LEU A 164 -2.72 -6.19 -11.43
N GLU A 165 -2.33 -5.21 -12.23
CA GLU A 165 -2.63 -5.03 -13.64
C GLU A 165 -1.84 -5.94 -14.61
N ASN A 166 -0.98 -6.84 -14.10
CA ASN A 166 -0.05 -7.64 -14.92
C ASN A 166 -0.74 -8.45 -16.02
N SER A 167 -1.88 -9.06 -15.70
CA SER A 167 -2.67 -9.84 -16.65
C SER A 167 -3.26 -8.97 -17.77
N LEU A 168 -3.78 -7.78 -17.41
CA LEU A 168 -4.27 -6.78 -18.35
C LEU A 168 -3.14 -6.27 -19.26
N PHE A 169 -1.97 -5.98 -18.68
CA PHE A 169 -0.80 -5.57 -19.44
C PHE A 169 -0.37 -6.64 -20.45
N GLY A 170 -0.29 -7.91 -20.02
CA GLY A 170 0.10 -9.03 -20.87
C GLY A 170 -0.84 -9.25 -22.05
N VAL A 171 -2.16 -9.19 -21.82
CA VAL A 171 -3.15 -9.37 -22.89
C VAL A 171 -3.14 -8.18 -23.86
N LEU A 172 -3.05 -6.95 -23.37
CA LEU A 172 -3.00 -5.74 -24.22
C LEU A 172 -1.74 -5.69 -25.07
N LEU A 173 -0.57 -5.98 -24.48
CA LEU A 173 0.69 -6.03 -25.22
C LEU A 173 0.63 -7.08 -26.34
N THR A 174 0.19 -8.29 -26.01
CA THR A 174 0.17 -9.40 -26.97
C THR A 174 -0.86 -9.17 -28.07
N ALA A 175 -2.06 -8.68 -27.71
CA ALA A 175 -3.09 -8.30 -28.68
C ALA A 175 -2.61 -7.18 -29.61
N GLY A 176 -2.00 -6.13 -29.05
CA GLY A 176 -1.44 -5.02 -29.82
C GLY A 176 -0.35 -5.48 -30.80
N MET A 177 0.55 -6.36 -30.35
CA MET A 177 1.58 -6.96 -31.21
C MET A 177 1.01 -7.81 -32.35
N LEU A 178 -0.05 -8.58 -32.09
CA LEU A 178 -0.68 -9.40 -33.14
C LEU A 178 -1.44 -8.51 -34.15
N LEU A 179 -2.19 -7.53 -33.64
CA LEU A 179 -2.99 -6.63 -34.47
C LEU A 179 -2.11 -5.76 -35.36
N ILE A 180 -0.99 -5.23 -34.85
CA ILE A 180 -0.12 -4.34 -35.65
C ILE A 180 0.51 -5.06 -36.84
N LEU A 181 0.78 -6.37 -36.69
CA LEU A 181 1.27 -7.22 -37.78
C LEU A 181 0.19 -7.46 -38.83
N ARG A 182 -1.05 -7.75 -38.40
CA ARG A 182 -2.19 -7.99 -39.31
C ARG A 182 -2.68 -6.72 -40.01
N GLU A 183 -2.66 -5.58 -39.33
CA GLU A 183 -2.99 -4.27 -39.89
C GLU A 183 -1.96 -3.82 -40.95
N ALA A 184 -0.74 -4.38 -40.93
CA ALA A 184 0.24 -4.12 -41.98
C ALA A 184 -0.19 -4.68 -43.34
N GLU A 185 -1.02 -5.73 -43.36
CA GLU A 185 -1.60 -6.29 -44.58
C GLU A 185 -2.84 -5.54 -45.05
N ARG A 186 -3.46 -4.73 -44.18
CA ARG A 186 -4.68 -3.95 -44.46
C ARG A 186 -4.51 -2.49 -44.07
N PRO A 187 -3.71 -1.69 -44.79
CA PRO A 187 -3.27 -0.36 -44.34
C PRO A 187 -4.40 0.67 -44.21
N GLN A 188 -5.56 0.43 -44.82
CA GLN A 188 -6.74 1.30 -44.71
C GLN A 188 -7.64 0.97 -43.52
N ALA A 189 -7.50 -0.20 -42.91
CA ALA A 189 -8.30 -0.61 -41.76
C ALA A 189 -8.05 0.29 -40.54
N PHE A 190 -9.01 0.29 -39.62
CA PHE A 190 -8.87 1.01 -38.36
C PHE A 190 -7.73 0.39 -37.51
N PRO A 191 -6.82 1.21 -36.92
CA PRO A 191 -5.65 0.72 -36.19
C PRO A 191 -6.02 0.29 -34.76
N TRP A 192 -6.66 -0.86 -34.60
CA TRP A 192 -6.98 -1.44 -33.29
C TRP A 192 -5.74 -1.70 -32.44
N SER A 193 -4.57 -1.91 -33.06
CA SER A 193 -3.30 -1.98 -32.35
C SER A 193 -2.99 -0.70 -31.58
N ALA A 194 -3.30 0.48 -32.13
CA ALA A 194 -3.13 1.76 -31.44
C ALA A 194 -4.02 1.84 -30.18
N VAL A 195 -5.24 1.29 -30.23
CA VAL A 195 -6.15 1.21 -29.08
C VAL A 195 -5.59 0.29 -27.99
N MET A 196 -5.05 -0.87 -28.36
CA MET A 196 -4.43 -1.78 -27.39
C MET A 196 -3.21 -1.15 -26.72
N PHE A 197 -2.34 -0.49 -27.49
CA PHE A 197 -1.16 0.21 -26.97
C PHE A 197 -1.52 1.45 -26.17
N LEU A 198 -2.60 2.17 -26.51
CA LEU A 198 -3.16 3.24 -25.68
C LEU A 198 -3.59 2.70 -24.32
N GLY A 199 -4.36 1.60 -24.30
CA GLY A 199 -4.74 0.93 -23.05
C GLY A 199 -3.52 0.52 -22.24
N LEU A 200 -2.47 0.01 -22.90
CA LEU A 200 -1.20 -0.36 -22.26
C LEU A 200 -0.50 0.85 -21.61
N ALA A 201 -0.47 1.99 -22.32
CA ALA A 201 0.13 3.24 -21.84
C ALA A 201 -0.65 3.90 -20.69
N ILE A 202 -1.97 3.73 -20.65
CA ILE A 202 -2.80 4.15 -19.50
C ILE A 202 -2.68 3.16 -18.33
N THR A 203 -2.44 1.87 -18.62
CA THR A 203 -2.23 0.84 -17.60
C THR A 203 -0.90 1.02 -16.87
N ARG A 204 0.17 1.44 -17.54
CA ARG A 204 1.46 1.73 -16.90
C ARG A 204 2.23 2.82 -17.67
N PRO A 205 2.94 3.75 -17.01
CA PRO A 205 3.70 4.81 -17.68
C PRO A 205 4.70 4.31 -18.72
N GLU A 206 5.41 3.20 -18.44
CA GLU A 206 6.36 2.60 -19.38
C GLU A 206 5.70 1.96 -20.60
N GLY A 207 4.37 1.75 -20.59
CA GLY A 207 3.61 1.24 -21.74
C GLY A 207 3.78 2.10 -23.00
N VAL A 208 4.08 3.40 -22.84
CA VAL A 208 4.44 4.31 -23.94
C VAL A 208 5.69 3.83 -24.68
N VAL A 209 6.68 3.26 -23.99
CA VAL A 209 7.90 2.73 -24.62
C VAL A 209 7.57 1.50 -25.47
N TYR A 210 6.71 0.61 -24.99
CA TYR A 210 6.24 -0.55 -25.75
C TYR A 210 5.46 -0.12 -27.01
N ALA A 211 4.61 0.91 -26.87
CA ALA A 211 3.90 1.53 -27.98
C ALA A 211 4.85 2.15 -29.00
N ALA A 212 5.90 2.85 -28.56
CA ALA A 212 6.91 3.45 -29.43
C ALA A 212 7.68 2.40 -30.24
N VAL A 213 8.08 1.29 -29.60
CA VAL A 213 8.73 0.16 -30.30
C VAL A 213 7.80 -0.44 -31.35
N ALA A 214 6.52 -0.64 -31.03
CA ALA A 214 5.54 -1.16 -31.97
C ALA A 214 5.29 -0.18 -33.14
N GLY A 215 5.14 1.11 -32.83
CA GLY A 215 4.99 2.18 -33.82
C GLY A 215 6.19 2.28 -34.77
N LEU A 216 7.41 2.08 -34.27
CA LEU A 216 8.62 2.03 -35.10
C LEU A 216 8.60 0.82 -36.06
N VAL A 217 8.20 -0.36 -35.58
CA VAL A 217 8.04 -1.54 -36.46
C VAL A 217 6.96 -1.27 -37.51
N ARG A 218 5.83 -0.66 -37.12
CA ARG A 218 4.76 -0.26 -38.06
C ARG A 218 5.27 0.72 -39.12
N LEU A 219 6.07 1.72 -38.73
CA LEU A 219 6.71 2.66 -39.64
C LEU A 219 7.62 1.94 -40.64
N VAL A 220 8.48 1.04 -40.17
CA VAL A 220 9.36 0.26 -41.05
C VAL A 220 8.55 -0.60 -42.05
N LEU A 221 7.45 -1.23 -41.59
CA LEU A 221 6.56 -1.99 -42.47
C LEU A 221 5.85 -1.09 -43.48
N ALA A 222 5.39 0.08 -43.06
CA ALA A 222 4.74 1.06 -43.93
C ALA A 222 5.71 1.64 -44.99
N ILE A 223 6.98 1.88 -44.63
CA ILE A 223 8.04 2.29 -45.55
C ILE A 223 8.27 1.19 -46.60
N ARG A 224 8.40 -0.07 -46.18
CA ARG A 224 8.57 -1.20 -47.11
C ARG A 224 7.37 -1.38 -48.03
N ALA A 225 6.16 -1.14 -47.54
CA ALA A 225 4.93 -1.18 -48.32
C ALA A 225 4.70 0.08 -49.18
N ARG A 226 5.56 1.11 -49.08
CA ARG A 226 5.41 2.43 -49.74
C ARG A 226 4.07 3.13 -49.40
N GLN A 227 3.55 2.89 -48.20
CA GLN A 227 2.28 3.43 -47.72
C GLN A 227 2.44 4.00 -46.30
N VAL A 228 3.20 5.09 -46.19
CA VAL A 228 3.60 5.65 -44.88
C VAL A 228 2.56 6.59 -44.30
N VAL A 229 2.13 7.59 -45.07
CA VAL A 229 1.41 8.76 -44.54
C VAL A 229 0.11 8.36 -43.85
N VAL A 230 -0.83 7.73 -44.56
CA VAL A 230 -2.17 7.44 -44.03
C VAL A 230 -2.14 6.46 -42.85
N PRO A 231 -1.48 5.28 -42.94
CA PRO A 231 -1.52 4.30 -41.84
C PRO A 231 -0.83 4.79 -40.58
N ILE A 232 0.28 5.54 -40.71
CA ILE A 232 1.02 6.08 -39.57
C ILE A 232 0.28 7.27 -38.97
N ALA A 233 -0.27 8.18 -39.78
CA ALA A 233 -1.09 9.28 -39.27
C ALA A 233 -2.31 8.77 -38.50
N LYS A 234 -3.04 7.79 -39.06
CA LYS A 234 -4.16 7.12 -38.35
C LYS A 234 -3.71 6.53 -37.02
N TRP A 235 -2.62 5.78 -37.01
CA TRP A 235 -2.10 5.13 -35.80
C TRP A 235 -1.69 6.17 -34.74
N LEU A 236 -0.97 7.22 -35.14
CA LEU A 236 -0.54 8.31 -34.26
C LEU A 236 -1.74 9.08 -33.69
N VAL A 237 -2.75 9.39 -34.50
CA VAL A 237 -3.96 10.11 -34.03
C VAL A 237 -4.74 9.25 -33.05
N VAL A 238 -5.00 7.97 -33.36
CA VAL A 238 -5.76 7.06 -32.49
C VAL A 238 -5.03 6.80 -31.17
N PHE A 239 -3.70 6.83 -31.15
CA PHE A 239 -2.92 6.70 -29.91
C PHE A 239 -2.81 8.05 -29.16
N TRP A 240 -2.24 9.08 -29.79
CA TRP A 240 -1.84 10.31 -29.10
C TRP A 240 -3.01 11.22 -28.76
N ALA A 241 -4.04 11.34 -29.60
CA ALA A 241 -5.16 12.25 -29.28
C ALA A 241 -5.84 11.88 -27.95
N PRO A 242 -6.32 10.64 -27.73
CA PRO A 242 -6.90 10.26 -26.44
C PRO A 242 -5.87 10.20 -25.31
N PHE A 243 -4.61 9.80 -25.58
CA PHE A 243 -3.57 9.79 -24.56
C PHE A 243 -3.27 11.20 -24.03
N LEU A 244 -3.19 12.20 -24.91
CA LEU A 244 -2.98 13.60 -24.52
C LEU A 244 -4.17 14.19 -23.79
N VAL A 245 -5.40 13.84 -24.18
CA VAL A 245 -6.62 14.22 -23.44
C VAL A 245 -6.60 13.63 -22.03
N TYR A 246 -6.26 12.34 -21.91
CA TYR A 246 -6.10 11.67 -20.62
C TYR A 246 -5.02 12.35 -19.76
N GLN A 247 -3.84 12.62 -20.33
CA GLN A 247 -2.75 13.27 -19.59
C GLN A 247 -3.10 14.72 -19.19
N ALA A 248 -3.83 15.45 -20.03
CA ALA A 248 -4.29 16.81 -19.71
C ALA A 248 -5.30 16.80 -18.57
N TRP A 249 -6.28 15.88 -18.61
CA TRP A 249 -7.23 15.68 -17.51
C TRP A 249 -6.50 15.31 -16.21
N ARG A 250 -5.60 14.33 -16.26
CA ARG A 250 -4.81 13.86 -15.12
C ARG A 250 -3.97 14.98 -14.52
N TYR A 251 -3.27 15.75 -15.34
CA TYR A 251 -2.46 16.87 -14.89
C TYR A 251 -3.30 17.96 -14.23
N ASN A 252 -4.46 18.28 -14.80
CA ASN A 252 -5.38 19.24 -14.20
C ASN A 252 -5.97 18.72 -12.88
N TYR A 253 -6.26 17.42 -12.79
CA TYR A 253 -6.89 16.80 -11.63
C TYR A 253 -5.93 16.64 -10.44
N PHE A 254 -4.67 16.30 -10.69
CA PHE A 254 -3.67 16.02 -9.63
C PHE A 254 -2.58 17.10 -9.49
N ALA A 255 -2.49 18.08 -10.40
CA ALA A 255 -1.46 19.15 -10.45
C ALA A 255 0.01 18.69 -10.63
N TRP A 256 0.28 17.39 -10.75
CA TRP A 256 1.63 16.85 -10.89
C TRP A 256 1.88 16.18 -12.26
N PRO A 257 3.03 16.46 -12.94
CA PRO A 257 3.36 15.86 -14.23
C PRO A 257 3.40 14.33 -14.23
N PHE A 258 3.84 13.72 -13.13
CA PHE A 258 3.93 12.26 -12.96
C PHE A 258 3.12 11.80 -11.73
N PRO A 259 2.72 10.50 -11.67
CA PRO A 259 2.01 9.98 -10.51
C PRO A 259 2.84 10.15 -9.24
N ASN A 260 2.19 10.32 -8.08
CA ASN A 260 2.89 10.59 -6.83
C ASN A 260 3.87 9.44 -6.46
N THR A 261 3.49 8.22 -6.84
CA THR A 261 4.35 7.02 -6.75
C THR A 261 5.70 7.14 -7.47
N PHE A 262 5.81 7.99 -8.50
CA PHE A 262 7.09 8.30 -9.15
C PHE A 262 7.99 9.12 -8.22
N TYR A 263 7.49 10.22 -7.66
CA TYR A 263 8.26 11.09 -6.77
C TYR A 263 8.69 10.37 -5.48
N ALA A 264 7.79 9.55 -4.92
CA ALA A 264 8.04 8.68 -3.78
C ALA A 264 9.24 7.73 -4.02
N LYS A 265 9.29 7.15 -5.22
CA LYS A 265 10.25 6.10 -5.56
C LYS A 265 11.55 6.66 -6.13
N VAL A 266 11.65 7.94 -6.54
CA VAL A 266 12.83 8.54 -7.17
C VAL A 266 13.73 9.27 -6.15
N ASP A 267 14.69 8.53 -5.64
CA ASP A 267 15.91 8.95 -4.95
C ASP A 267 17.06 9.11 -5.97
N GLY A 268 17.42 10.36 -6.29
CA GLY A 268 18.71 10.77 -6.87
C GLY A 268 19.02 10.41 -8.34
N GLU A 269 19.79 11.29 -8.99
CA GLU A 269 20.17 11.28 -10.43
C GLU A 269 21.06 10.11 -10.91
N ASP A 270 21.25 9.06 -10.09
CA ASP A 270 22.42 8.17 -10.22
C ASP A 270 22.08 6.67 -10.39
N ARG A 271 20.82 6.34 -10.74
CA ARG A 271 20.31 4.96 -10.85
C ARG A 271 20.63 4.25 -12.15
N PHE A 272 20.50 4.96 -13.27
CA PHE A 272 20.66 4.37 -14.59
C PHE A 272 22.14 4.30 -14.96
N LYS A 273 22.78 3.20 -14.55
CA LYS A 273 24.18 2.89 -14.84
C LYS A 273 24.26 1.64 -15.73
N PRO A 274 23.78 1.71 -16.99
CA PRO A 274 23.63 0.55 -17.86
C PRO A 274 24.97 -0.13 -18.17
N TRP A 275 26.06 0.63 -18.14
CA TRP A 275 27.43 0.16 -18.40
C TRP A 275 28.14 -0.41 -17.16
N SER A 276 27.44 -0.56 -16.03
CA SER A 276 27.99 -1.11 -14.79
C SER A 276 27.23 -2.37 -14.40
N TRP A 277 27.85 -3.54 -14.65
CA TRP A 277 27.24 -4.87 -14.54
C TRP A 277 26.92 -5.26 -13.09
N GLY A 278 27.55 -4.60 -12.11
CA GLY A 278 27.32 -4.83 -10.68
C GLY A 278 26.13 -4.08 -10.07
N THR A 279 25.39 -3.30 -10.87
CA THR A 279 24.28 -2.48 -10.36
C THR A 279 23.02 -3.31 -10.07
N LYS A 280 22.12 -2.76 -9.25
CA LYS A 280 20.88 -3.45 -8.81
C LYS A 280 20.04 -4.00 -9.98
N GLY A 281 19.92 -3.24 -11.07
CA GLY A 281 19.17 -3.68 -12.26
C GLY A 281 19.77 -4.92 -12.93
N TRP A 282 21.10 -4.95 -13.14
CA TRP A 282 21.77 -6.12 -13.70
C TRP A 282 21.73 -7.32 -12.75
N LEU A 283 21.91 -7.10 -11.45
CA LEU A 283 21.75 -8.15 -10.43
C LEU A 283 20.34 -8.73 -10.46
N TYR A 284 19.32 -7.90 -10.58
CA TYR A 284 17.92 -8.33 -10.69
C TYR A 284 17.70 -9.23 -11.92
N ILE A 285 18.24 -8.85 -13.08
CA ILE A 285 18.17 -9.66 -14.32
C ILE A 285 18.89 -11.00 -14.15
N ARG A 286 20.12 -10.98 -13.62
CA ARG A 286 20.91 -12.20 -13.43
C ARG A 286 20.24 -13.15 -12.45
N ASN A 287 19.71 -12.62 -11.36
CA ASN A 287 19.03 -13.43 -10.34
C ASN A 287 17.75 -14.06 -10.90
N TYR A 288 16.96 -13.34 -11.71
CA TYR A 288 15.81 -13.92 -12.42
C TYR A 288 16.26 -15.04 -13.37
N MET A 289 17.26 -14.77 -14.21
CA MET A 289 17.74 -15.75 -15.19
C MET A 289 18.25 -17.04 -14.53
N SER A 290 18.91 -16.92 -13.38
CA SER A 290 19.39 -18.05 -12.59
C SER A 290 18.25 -18.77 -11.87
N ALA A 291 17.32 -18.03 -11.28
CA ALA A 291 16.22 -18.59 -10.48
C ALA A 291 15.22 -19.39 -11.31
N PHE A 292 15.10 -19.09 -12.60
CA PHE A 292 14.15 -19.71 -13.53
C PHE A 292 14.79 -20.57 -14.63
N GLY A 293 16.13 -20.73 -14.60
CA GLY A 293 16.86 -21.45 -15.65
C GLY A 293 16.86 -20.76 -17.03
N ILE A 294 16.30 -19.55 -17.14
CA ILE A 294 16.18 -18.78 -18.40
C ILE A 294 17.55 -18.46 -18.99
N GLY A 295 18.57 -18.26 -18.14
CA GLY A 295 19.95 -18.00 -18.59
C GLY A 295 20.50 -19.12 -19.49
N HIS A 296 20.15 -20.38 -19.22
CA HIS A 296 20.63 -21.54 -19.98
C HIS A 296 19.97 -21.68 -21.36
N VAL A 297 18.77 -21.11 -21.53
CA VAL A 297 18.01 -21.17 -22.79
C VAL A 297 18.07 -19.88 -23.60
N LEU A 298 18.77 -18.85 -23.12
CA LEU A 298 18.97 -17.59 -23.84
C LEU A 298 19.54 -17.77 -25.27
N PRO A 299 20.46 -18.73 -25.55
CA PRO A 299 20.89 -19.03 -26.91
C PRO A 299 19.76 -19.38 -27.87
N LEU A 300 18.65 -19.94 -27.37
CA LEU A 300 17.47 -20.24 -28.21
C LEU A 300 16.84 -18.96 -28.76
N ALA A 301 16.86 -17.85 -28.02
CA ALA A 301 16.39 -16.57 -28.54
C ALA A 301 17.27 -16.09 -29.71
N LEU A 302 18.59 -16.29 -29.65
CA LEU A 302 19.49 -15.99 -30.77
C LEU A 302 19.19 -16.90 -31.96
N VAL A 303 19.04 -18.22 -31.73
CA VAL A 303 18.64 -19.20 -32.76
C VAL A 303 17.32 -18.82 -33.45
N ALA A 304 16.35 -18.32 -32.68
CA ALA A 304 15.05 -17.86 -33.20
C ALA A 304 15.20 -16.69 -34.18
N MET A 305 16.19 -15.83 -33.94
CA MET A 305 16.50 -14.72 -34.84
C MET A 305 17.31 -15.22 -36.04
N THR A 306 18.52 -15.75 -35.82
CA THR A 306 19.51 -16.00 -36.88
C THR A 306 19.32 -17.29 -37.66
N GLY A 307 18.76 -18.34 -37.04
CA GLY A 307 18.57 -19.66 -37.64
C GLY A 307 19.78 -20.60 -37.56
N LEU A 308 19.61 -21.85 -38.01
CA LEU A 308 20.63 -22.91 -37.94
C LEU A 308 21.03 -23.50 -39.31
N ARG A 309 20.52 -22.95 -40.42
CA ARG A 309 20.83 -23.43 -41.78
C ARG A 309 21.96 -22.61 -42.40
N ASP A 310 22.67 -23.24 -43.32
CA ASP A 310 23.72 -22.62 -44.15
C ASP A 310 24.80 -21.90 -43.34
N ARG A 311 25.38 -20.82 -43.90
CA ARG A 311 26.39 -19.97 -43.23
C ARG A 311 25.84 -19.29 -41.97
N ARG A 312 24.51 -19.20 -41.79
CA ARG A 312 23.89 -18.56 -40.61
C ARG A 312 24.17 -19.31 -39.32
N ARG A 313 24.37 -20.64 -39.38
CA ARG A 313 24.74 -21.44 -38.19
C ARG A 313 26.03 -20.93 -37.52
N TRP A 314 27.00 -20.48 -38.31
CA TRP A 314 28.25 -19.93 -37.80
C TRP A 314 28.07 -18.58 -37.14
N LEU A 315 27.18 -17.73 -37.69
CA LEU A 315 26.77 -16.49 -37.02
C LEU A 315 26.09 -16.79 -35.68
N THR A 316 25.16 -17.75 -35.65
CA THR A 316 24.47 -18.15 -34.42
C THR A 316 25.43 -18.68 -33.36
N LEU A 317 26.34 -19.59 -33.74
CA LEU A 317 27.37 -20.11 -32.85
C LEU A 317 28.31 -19.02 -32.37
N GLY A 318 28.74 -18.11 -33.25
CA GLY A 318 29.60 -16.98 -32.92
C GLY A 318 28.93 -16.00 -31.95
N LEU A 319 27.68 -15.61 -32.20
CA LEU A 319 26.92 -14.74 -31.30
C LEU A 319 26.63 -15.42 -29.95
N THR A 320 26.33 -16.73 -29.97
CA THR A 320 26.11 -17.51 -28.75
C THR A 320 27.38 -17.61 -27.92
N ALA A 321 28.52 -17.92 -28.55
CA ALA A 321 29.82 -17.97 -27.89
C ALA A 321 30.23 -16.59 -27.35
N LEU A 322 30.00 -15.52 -28.12
CA LEU A 322 30.24 -14.14 -27.69
C LEU A 322 29.40 -13.78 -26.46
N CYS A 323 28.10 -14.08 -26.48
CA CYS A 323 27.20 -13.82 -25.35
C CYS A 323 27.55 -14.68 -24.14
N ALA A 324 27.88 -15.96 -24.35
CA ALA A 324 28.29 -16.87 -23.28
C ALA A 324 29.61 -16.41 -22.64
N LEU A 325 30.60 -16.00 -23.44
CA LEU A 325 31.87 -15.46 -22.94
C LEU A 325 31.64 -14.17 -22.14
N ALA A 326 30.84 -13.23 -22.68
CA ALA A 326 30.51 -11.99 -21.98
C ALA A 326 29.75 -12.25 -20.67
N TRP A 327 28.82 -13.21 -20.67
CA TRP A 327 27.93 -13.46 -19.54
C TRP A 327 28.55 -14.32 -18.44
N LEU A 328 29.25 -15.40 -18.81
CA LEU A 328 29.73 -16.42 -17.88
C LEU A 328 31.15 -16.16 -17.39
N TRP A 329 32.00 -15.48 -18.17
CA TRP A 329 33.37 -15.19 -17.77
C TRP A 329 33.49 -13.79 -17.16
N ASN A 330 34.15 -13.69 -16.00
CA ASN A 330 34.44 -12.41 -15.35
C ASN A 330 35.70 -11.70 -15.87
N GLY A 331 36.35 -12.25 -16.90
CA GLY A 331 37.56 -11.70 -17.50
C GLY A 331 38.85 -12.03 -16.73
N ARG A 332 38.78 -12.85 -15.67
CA ARG A 332 39.94 -13.24 -14.85
C ARG A 332 39.93 -14.69 -14.36
N ASP A 333 38.76 -15.28 -14.17
CA ASP A 333 38.59 -16.64 -13.68
C ASP A 333 39.31 -17.64 -14.60
N GLY A 334 40.14 -18.50 -14.00
CA GLY A 334 40.92 -19.51 -14.71
C GLY A 334 42.31 -19.07 -15.19
N LEU A 335 42.76 -17.84 -14.89
CA LEU A 335 44.12 -17.38 -15.18
C LEU A 335 45.10 -17.71 -14.05
N PRO A 336 46.39 -17.99 -14.35
CA PRO A 336 47.41 -18.26 -13.33
C PRO A 336 47.61 -17.08 -12.36
N ASP A 337 47.92 -17.38 -11.09
CA ASP A 337 48.25 -16.36 -10.10
C ASP A 337 49.45 -15.51 -10.58
N GLY A 338 49.29 -14.19 -10.58
CA GLY A 338 50.30 -13.24 -11.09
C GLY A 338 50.26 -12.96 -12.60
N PHE A 339 49.34 -13.59 -13.36
CA PHE A 339 49.13 -13.25 -14.77
C PHE A 339 48.36 -11.93 -14.93
N ASP A 340 49.09 -10.81 -14.97
CA ASP A 340 48.52 -9.46 -15.11
C ASP A 340 49.23 -8.62 -16.20
N PRO A 341 49.19 -9.05 -17.48
CA PRO A 341 49.76 -8.24 -18.54
C PRO A 341 48.96 -6.93 -18.71
N ASN A 342 49.66 -5.83 -19.00
CA ASN A 342 49.06 -4.48 -19.08
C ASN A 342 47.80 -4.37 -19.96
N TRP A 343 47.70 -5.17 -21.02
CA TRP A 343 46.52 -5.20 -21.89
C TRP A 343 45.30 -5.85 -21.21
N LEU A 344 45.50 -6.87 -20.38
CA LEU A 344 44.45 -7.56 -19.64
C LEU A 344 43.94 -6.68 -18.49
N ALA A 345 44.85 -6.00 -17.78
CA ALA A 345 44.48 -5.00 -16.77
C ALA A 345 43.59 -3.89 -17.39
N LYS A 346 43.97 -3.37 -18.57
CA LYS A 346 43.17 -2.38 -19.32
C LYS A 346 41.81 -2.92 -19.78
N LEU A 347 41.76 -4.18 -20.21
CA LEU A 347 40.52 -4.85 -20.61
C LEU A 347 39.59 -5.06 -19.40
N GLN A 348 40.14 -5.48 -18.26
CA GLN A 348 39.38 -5.68 -17.01
C GLN A 348 38.74 -4.38 -16.52
N LEU A 349 39.43 -3.24 -16.64
CA LEU A 349 38.86 -1.91 -16.33
C LEU A 349 37.62 -1.57 -17.18
N HIS A 350 37.49 -2.16 -18.36
CA HIS A 350 36.40 -1.91 -19.31
C HIS A 350 35.50 -3.14 -19.51
N TRP A 351 35.65 -4.19 -18.71
CA TRP A 351 34.99 -5.48 -18.96
C TRP A 351 33.46 -5.35 -18.96
N ASP A 352 32.90 -4.57 -18.04
CA ASP A 352 31.46 -4.29 -18.02
C ASP A 352 30.98 -3.60 -19.32
N LYS A 353 31.79 -2.69 -19.88
CA LYS A 353 31.48 -2.06 -21.18
C LYS A 353 31.56 -3.06 -22.32
N VAL A 354 32.51 -3.98 -22.29
CA VAL A 354 32.63 -5.07 -23.26
C VAL A 354 31.43 -6.00 -23.19
N ARG A 355 30.96 -6.36 -21.99
CA ARG A 355 29.77 -7.20 -21.78
C ARG A 355 28.52 -6.58 -22.37
N VAL A 356 28.25 -5.32 -22.01
CA VAL A 356 27.08 -4.59 -22.48
C VAL A 356 27.17 -4.34 -23.99
N GLY A 357 28.36 -4.00 -24.48
CA GLY A 357 28.63 -3.85 -25.91
C GLY A 357 28.39 -5.14 -26.71
N ALA A 358 28.82 -6.28 -26.19
CA ALA A 358 28.60 -7.60 -26.79
C ALA A 358 27.10 -7.95 -26.86
N ALA A 359 26.35 -7.66 -25.80
CA ALA A 359 24.89 -7.85 -25.80
C ALA A 359 24.18 -6.95 -26.83
N ILE A 360 24.55 -5.66 -26.91
CA ILE A 360 24.01 -4.73 -27.91
C ILE A 360 24.35 -5.21 -29.33
N PHE A 361 25.61 -5.60 -29.57
CA PHE A 361 26.05 -6.12 -30.86
C PHE A 361 25.27 -7.38 -31.24
N ALA A 362 25.06 -8.31 -30.31
CA ALA A 362 24.28 -9.52 -30.56
C ALA A 362 22.82 -9.21 -30.95
N VAL A 363 22.17 -8.26 -30.27
CA VAL A 363 20.81 -7.80 -30.62
C VAL A 363 20.76 -7.20 -32.03
N VAL A 364 21.71 -6.33 -32.38
CA VAL A 364 21.78 -5.70 -33.71
C VAL A 364 22.05 -6.73 -34.81
N ALA A 365 23.06 -7.59 -34.60
CA ALA A 365 23.42 -8.64 -35.56
C ALA A 365 22.29 -9.66 -35.77
N ALA A 366 21.62 -10.09 -34.68
CA ALA A 366 20.49 -11.00 -34.74
C ALA A 366 19.28 -10.38 -35.48
N THR A 367 19.02 -9.10 -35.24
CA THR A 367 17.98 -8.33 -35.95
C THR A 367 18.30 -8.27 -37.44
N ALA A 368 19.51 -7.88 -37.83
CA ALA A 368 19.94 -7.79 -39.22
C ALA A 368 19.83 -9.14 -39.95
N ALA A 369 20.24 -10.24 -39.30
CA ALA A 369 20.15 -11.59 -39.87
C ALA A 369 18.71 -12.08 -40.11
N THR A 370 17.76 -11.60 -39.29
CA THR A 370 16.34 -11.99 -39.36
C THR A 370 15.59 -11.31 -40.49
N VAL A 371 15.95 -10.06 -40.84
CA VAL A 371 15.13 -9.16 -41.68
C VAL A 371 14.69 -9.77 -43.01
N SER A 372 15.47 -10.68 -43.60
CA SER A 372 15.19 -11.30 -44.89
C SER A 372 14.22 -12.50 -44.83
N GLU A 373 13.87 -12.98 -43.65
CA GLU A 373 13.11 -14.22 -43.49
C GLU A 373 11.59 -13.99 -43.36
N ARG A 374 10.79 -15.02 -43.69
CA ARG A 374 9.36 -15.01 -43.36
C ARG A 374 9.16 -14.90 -41.85
N GLY A 375 8.17 -14.11 -41.42
CA GLY A 375 7.92 -13.83 -40.01
C GLY A 375 8.95 -12.92 -39.34
N ALA A 376 9.85 -12.27 -40.10
CA ALA A 376 10.86 -11.37 -39.56
C ALA A 376 10.26 -10.22 -38.74
N ALA A 377 9.17 -9.62 -39.22
CA ALA A 377 8.50 -8.51 -38.55
C ALA A 377 8.06 -8.87 -37.12
N ALA A 378 7.44 -10.03 -36.96
CA ALA A 378 6.98 -10.51 -35.66
C ALA A 378 8.16 -10.84 -34.72
N ARG A 379 9.24 -11.43 -35.23
CA ARG A 379 10.45 -11.70 -34.43
C ARG A 379 11.16 -10.44 -33.98
N VAL A 380 11.32 -9.46 -34.87
CA VAL A 380 11.90 -8.15 -34.54
C VAL A 380 11.02 -7.41 -33.53
N LEU A 381 9.70 -7.48 -33.67
CA LEU A 381 8.76 -6.91 -32.70
C LEU A 381 8.91 -7.58 -31.33
N CYS A 382 8.91 -8.92 -31.25
CA CYS A 382 9.14 -9.64 -29.99
C CYS A 382 10.47 -9.24 -29.34
N LEU A 383 11.57 -9.23 -30.10
CA LEU A 383 12.89 -8.83 -29.59
C LEU A 383 12.88 -7.39 -29.08
N GLY A 384 12.26 -6.46 -29.82
CA GLY A 384 12.12 -5.07 -29.43
C GLY A 384 11.37 -4.91 -28.10
N GLN A 385 10.28 -5.64 -27.90
CA GLN A 385 9.52 -5.58 -26.64
C GLN A 385 10.27 -6.20 -25.45
N VAL A 386 11.06 -7.26 -25.68
CA VAL A 386 11.96 -7.80 -24.64
C VAL A 386 13.03 -6.79 -24.28
N VAL A 387 13.64 -6.13 -25.26
CA VAL A 387 14.66 -5.09 -25.02
C VAL A 387 14.06 -3.89 -24.29
N ALA A 388 12.84 -3.45 -24.63
CA ALA A 388 12.14 -2.39 -23.91
C ALA A 388 11.90 -2.74 -22.44
N GLY A 389 11.45 -3.98 -22.17
CA GLY A 389 11.27 -4.46 -20.80
C GLY A 389 12.58 -4.57 -20.01
N LEU A 390 13.64 -5.10 -20.61
CA LEU A 390 14.96 -5.15 -19.98
C LEU A 390 15.53 -3.75 -19.73
N PHE A 391 15.33 -2.81 -20.65
CA PHE A 391 15.70 -1.41 -20.45
C PHE A 391 14.98 -0.82 -19.23
N PHE A 392 13.67 -1.05 -19.08
CA PHE A 392 12.92 -0.58 -17.92
C PHE A 392 13.46 -1.17 -16.61
N VAL A 393 13.74 -2.48 -16.57
CA VAL A 393 14.35 -3.14 -15.41
C VAL A 393 15.70 -2.51 -15.03
N LEU A 394 16.54 -2.19 -16.02
CA LEU A 394 17.82 -1.52 -15.80
C LEU A 394 17.64 -0.07 -15.33
N TYR A 395 16.69 0.65 -15.93
CA TYR A 395 16.38 2.03 -15.60
C TYR A 395 15.82 2.19 -14.19
N SER A 396 14.89 1.32 -13.79
CA SER A 396 14.29 1.32 -12.45
C SER A 396 15.24 0.81 -11.37
N GLY A 397 16.27 0.05 -11.74
CA GLY A 397 17.15 -0.64 -10.81
C GLY A 397 16.60 -1.97 -10.27
N GLY A 398 15.66 -2.58 -10.99
CA GLY A 398 14.92 -3.77 -10.57
C GLY A 398 13.65 -3.44 -9.79
N ASP A 399 13.02 -4.49 -9.24
CA ASP A 399 11.85 -4.38 -8.36
C ASP A 399 12.24 -4.80 -6.93
N TRP A 400 11.55 -4.24 -5.94
CA TRP A 400 11.73 -4.60 -4.54
C TRP A 400 10.95 -5.86 -4.16
N MET A 401 9.82 -6.10 -4.84
CA MET A 401 8.98 -7.28 -4.62
C MET A 401 9.71 -8.57 -5.02
N ALA A 402 9.57 -9.63 -4.22
CA ALA A 402 10.04 -10.97 -4.59
C ALA A 402 9.36 -11.47 -5.89
N GLN A 403 9.78 -12.61 -6.44
CA GLN A 403 9.15 -13.22 -7.63
C GLN A 403 9.21 -12.40 -8.94
N TRP A 404 10.11 -11.42 -9.01
CA TRP A 404 10.54 -10.75 -10.24
C TRP A 404 9.43 -10.21 -11.17
N ARG A 405 8.48 -9.46 -10.60
CA ARG A 405 7.30 -8.89 -11.30
C ARG A 405 7.55 -8.39 -12.70
N PHE A 406 8.59 -7.59 -12.90
CA PHE A 406 8.80 -6.89 -14.18
C PHE A 406 8.98 -7.83 -15.37
N PHE A 407 9.45 -9.06 -15.15
CA PHE A 407 9.57 -10.06 -16.22
C PHE A 407 8.22 -10.61 -16.69
N SER A 408 7.16 -10.55 -15.87
CA SER A 408 5.82 -10.95 -16.29
C SER A 408 5.28 -10.09 -17.44
N TYR A 409 5.61 -8.79 -17.46
CA TYR A 409 5.11 -7.83 -18.46
C TYR A 409 5.55 -8.14 -19.89
N PHE A 410 6.73 -8.75 -20.06
CA PHE A 410 7.29 -9.11 -21.37
C PHE A 410 7.61 -10.61 -21.48
N ALA A 411 6.99 -11.44 -20.63
CA ALA A 411 7.15 -12.90 -20.68
C ALA A 411 6.71 -13.47 -22.03
N VAL A 412 5.60 -12.98 -22.59
CA VAL A 412 5.04 -13.46 -23.86
C VAL A 412 6.04 -13.31 -25.03
N PRO A 413 6.54 -12.10 -25.38
CA PRO A 413 7.51 -11.98 -26.47
C PRO A 413 8.80 -12.75 -26.21
N GLY A 414 9.25 -12.86 -24.95
CA GLY A 414 10.41 -13.67 -24.57
C GLY A 414 10.21 -15.16 -24.83
N PHE A 415 9.09 -15.74 -24.38
CA PHE A 415 8.77 -17.15 -24.59
C PHE A 415 8.45 -17.47 -26.04
N VAL A 416 7.90 -16.53 -26.82
CA VAL A 416 7.79 -16.69 -28.29
C VAL A 416 9.16 -16.89 -28.91
N LEU A 417 10.16 -16.06 -28.58
CA LEU A 417 11.52 -16.23 -29.11
C LEU A 417 12.15 -17.54 -28.65
N ILE A 418 12.06 -17.89 -27.36
CA ILE A 418 12.62 -19.15 -26.84
C ILE A 418 11.96 -20.37 -27.52
N GLY A 419 10.64 -20.39 -27.65
CA GLY A 419 9.90 -21.47 -28.30
C GLY A 419 10.22 -21.63 -29.79
N LEU A 420 10.37 -20.51 -30.52
CA LEU A 420 10.81 -20.54 -31.92
C LEU A 420 12.23 -21.08 -32.06
N GLY A 421 13.13 -20.71 -31.14
CA GLY A 421 14.50 -21.21 -31.08
C GLY A 421 14.55 -22.72 -30.88
N LEU A 422 13.79 -23.22 -29.89
CA LEU A 422 13.65 -24.66 -29.65
C LEU A 422 13.09 -25.38 -30.88
N GLY A 423 12.06 -24.80 -31.51
CA GLY A 423 11.48 -25.37 -32.73
C GLY A 423 12.48 -25.45 -33.88
N ARG A 424 13.34 -24.45 -34.07
CA ARG A 424 14.41 -24.47 -35.07
C ARG A 424 15.49 -25.49 -34.76
N LEU A 425 15.82 -25.69 -33.48
CA LEU A 425 16.73 -26.73 -33.04
C LEU A 425 16.16 -28.12 -33.33
N LEU A 426 14.88 -28.34 -33.03
CA LEU A 426 14.18 -29.60 -33.34
C LEU A 426 14.06 -29.84 -34.85
N ASP A 427 13.82 -28.79 -35.65
CA ASP A 427 13.79 -28.87 -37.12
C ASP A 427 15.17 -29.22 -37.72
N ALA A 428 16.26 -28.94 -37.00
CA ALA A 428 17.62 -29.29 -37.41
C ALA A 428 17.98 -30.76 -37.14
N VAL A 429 17.20 -31.46 -36.30
CA VAL A 429 17.35 -32.90 -36.02
C VAL A 429 16.31 -33.68 -36.85
N PRO A 430 16.62 -34.78 -37.55
CA PRO A 430 15.64 -35.53 -38.37
C PRO A 430 14.44 -36.08 -37.57
N PRO A 431 13.24 -36.24 -38.18
CA PRO A 431 12.05 -36.78 -37.51
C PRO A 431 12.16 -38.25 -37.08
N LEU A 432 11.30 -38.67 -36.14
CA LEU A 432 11.21 -40.06 -35.68
C LEU A 432 10.81 -40.99 -36.84
N GLY A 433 11.79 -41.65 -37.44
CA GLY A 433 11.67 -42.69 -38.47
C GLY A 433 12.67 -43.82 -38.21
N ARG A 434 12.26 -45.05 -38.52
CA ARG A 434 12.58 -46.30 -37.79
C ARG A 434 13.99 -46.92 -37.92
N GLU A 435 14.98 -46.34 -38.59
CA GLU A 435 16.17 -47.13 -38.99
C GLU A 435 17.53 -46.74 -38.37
N ARG A 436 17.60 -45.74 -37.49
CA ARG A 436 18.83 -45.50 -36.69
C ARG A 436 18.49 -45.23 -35.22
N LEU A 437 18.86 -46.18 -34.36
CA LEU A 437 18.58 -46.25 -32.92
C LEU A 437 19.03 -45.04 -32.06
N GLY A 438 19.65 -44.00 -32.63
CA GLY A 438 20.22 -42.85 -31.88
C GLY A 438 19.53 -41.49 -32.07
N MET A 439 18.82 -41.25 -33.17
CA MET A 439 18.28 -39.91 -33.51
C MET A 439 16.89 -39.57 -32.91
N PRO A 440 15.94 -40.53 -32.76
CA PRO A 440 14.70 -40.32 -32.00
C PRO A 440 14.98 -39.93 -30.54
N THR A 441 16.01 -40.55 -29.98
CA THR A 441 16.50 -40.33 -28.62
C THR A 441 16.97 -38.88 -28.43
N LEU A 442 17.61 -38.26 -29.43
CA LEU A 442 18.14 -36.90 -29.32
C LEU A 442 17.04 -35.82 -29.22
N ARG A 443 15.95 -35.95 -30.00
CA ARG A 443 14.80 -35.04 -29.89
C ARG A 443 14.12 -35.16 -28.53
N LEU A 444 13.94 -36.39 -28.05
CA LEU A 444 13.39 -36.67 -26.72
C LEU A 444 14.30 -36.12 -25.63
N ILE A 445 15.62 -36.36 -25.70
CA ILE A 445 16.61 -35.80 -24.78
C ILE A 445 16.54 -34.27 -24.79
N THR A 446 16.49 -33.64 -25.97
CA THR A 446 16.44 -32.16 -26.07
C THR A 446 15.19 -31.61 -25.39
N LEU A 447 14.03 -32.24 -25.61
CA LEU A 447 12.78 -31.84 -24.98
C LEU A 447 12.80 -32.08 -23.46
N THR A 448 13.30 -33.25 -23.03
CA THR A 448 13.43 -33.60 -21.61
C THR A 448 14.37 -32.64 -20.89
N VAL A 449 15.54 -32.34 -21.46
CA VAL A 449 16.48 -31.37 -20.89
C VAL A 449 15.84 -29.99 -20.82
N PHE A 450 15.15 -29.54 -21.86
CA PHE A 450 14.45 -28.26 -21.85
C PHE A 450 13.38 -28.19 -20.74
N VAL A 451 12.55 -29.23 -20.63
CA VAL A 451 11.53 -29.34 -19.58
C VAL A 451 12.16 -29.39 -18.19
N LEU A 452 13.27 -30.10 -17.99
CA LEU A 452 13.95 -30.14 -16.69
C LEU A 452 14.57 -28.79 -16.34
N VAL A 453 15.23 -28.12 -17.30
CA VAL A 453 15.90 -26.83 -17.09
C VAL A 453 14.92 -25.70 -16.80
N ILE A 454 13.74 -25.69 -17.43
CA ILE A 454 12.74 -24.63 -17.25
C ILE A 454 11.65 -25.03 -16.25
N GLY A 455 11.15 -26.26 -16.33
CA GLY A 455 10.06 -26.76 -15.50
C GLY A 455 10.46 -26.92 -14.04
N THR A 456 11.61 -27.54 -13.74
CA THR A 456 12.03 -27.78 -12.35
C THR A 456 12.16 -26.49 -11.53
N PRO A 457 12.83 -25.44 -12.04
CA PRO A 457 12.89 -24.18 -11.30
C PRO A 457 11.52 -23.52 -11.13
N ASN A 458 10.65 -23.55 -12.14
CA ASN A 458 9.31 -22.96 -12.01
C ASN A 458 8.43 -23.72 -11.00
N ILE A 459 8.49 -25.06 -10.97
CA ILE A 459 7.79 -25.87 -9.95
C ILE A 459 8.31 -25.51 -8.55
N TRP A 460 9.64 -25.43 -8.40
CA TRP A 460 10.25 -25.04 -7.13
C TRP A 460 9.82 -23.63 -6.69
N GLN A 461 9.83 -22.66 -7.61
CA GLN A 461 9.40 -21.30 -7.32
C GLN A 461 7.92 -21.23 -6.94
N SER A 462 7.04 -21.98 -7.61
CA SER A 462 5.63 -22.05 -7.23
C SER A 462 5.44 -22.65 -5.85
N ALA A 463 6.12 -23.77 -5.55
CA ALA A 463 6.05 -24.42 -4.26
C ALA A 463 6.60 -23.55 -3.12
N TRP A 464 7.59 -22.70 -3.40
CA TRP A 464 8.17 -21.77 -2.44
C TRP A 464 7.35 -20.50 -2.25
N ALA A 465 6.80 -19.93 -3.32
CA ALA A 465 6.06 -18.67 -3.27
C ALA A 465 4.66 -18.81 -2.67
N ALA A 466 3.98 -19.94 -2.91
CA ALA A 466 2.62 -20.15 -2.43
C ALA A 466 2.45 -20.05 -0.90
N PRO A 467 3.33 -20.65 -0.06
CA PRO A 467 3.23 -20.55 1.40
C PRO A 467 3.90 -19.30 2.01
N SER A 468 4.60 -18.49 1.22
CA SER A 468 5.36 -17.34 1.72
C SER A 468 5.15 -16.13 0.83
N PRO A 469 3.92 -15.59 0.79
CA PRO A 469 3.67 -14.39 0.03
C PRO A 469 4.47 -13.22 0.58
N GLU A 470 4.82 -12.27 -0.29
CA GLU A 470 5.25 -10.93 0.12
C GLU A 470 4.11 -10.28 0.94
N THR A 471 4.38 -9.18 1.67
CA THR A 471 3.38 -8.46 2.47
C THR A 471 2.01 -8.43 1.78
N THR A 472 1.04 -9.12 2.38
CA THR A 472 -0.30 -9.24 1.79
C THR A 472 -1.27 -8.24 2.40
N ILE A 473 -2.32 -7.90 1.64
CA ILE A 473 -3.45 -7.12 2.19
C ILE A 473 -4.03 -7.81 3.44
N SER A 474 -4.09 -9.14 3.47
CA SER A 474 -4.59 -9.90 4.63
C SER A 474 -3.70 -9.82 5.86
N ASP A 475 -2.38 -9.70 5.69
CA ASP A 475 -1.46 -9.54 6.83
C ASP A 475 -1.61 -8.16 7.45
N VAL A 476 -1.72 -7.12 6.61
CA VAL A 476 -1.95 -5.75 7.08
C VAL A 476 -3.38 -5.58 7.62
N LYS A 477 -4.37 -6.32 7.11
CA LYS A 477 -5.74 -6.34 7.66
C LYS A 477 -5.77 -6.76 9.14
N GLN A 478 -4.88 -7.65 9.58
CA GLN A 478 -4.77 -7.99 11.01
C GLN A 478 -4.34 -6.78 11.85
N ARG A 479 -3.45 -5.94 11.32
CA ARG A 479 -3.08 -4.65 11.93
C ARG A 479 -4.26 -3.69 11.94
N VAL A 480 -5.01 -3.61 10.84
CA VAL A 480 -6.24 -2.79 10.78
C VAL A 480 -7.21 -3.21 11.89
N GLU A 481 -7.48 -4.52 12.03
CA GLU A 481 -8.38 -5.05 13.06
C GLU A 481 -7.89 -4.74 14.48
N TYR A 482 -6.59 -4.92 14.73
CA TYR A 482 -5.97 -4.59 16.01
C TYR A 482 -6.07 -3.09 16.32
N MET A 483 -5.68 -2.22 15.38
CA MET A 483 -5.70 -0.77 15.60
C MET A 483 -7.13 -0.20 15.63
N THR A 484 -8.10 -0.83 14.96
CA THR A 484 -9.52 -0.48 15.10
C THR A 484 -10.05 -0.89 16.47
N TRP A 485 -9.57 -2.01 17.04
CA TRP A 485 -9.84 -2.33 18.45
C TRP A 485 -9.22 -1.30 19.40
N VAL A 486 -7.99 -0.84 19.14
CA VAL A 486 -7.37 0.26 19.89
C VAL A 486 -8.19 1.55 19.79
N GLN A 487 -8.66 1.91 18.60
CA GLN A 487 -9.56 3.06 18.37
C GLN A 487 -10.80 2.98 19.24
N ARG A 488 -11.51 1.84 19.22
CA ARG A 488 -12.71 1.62 20.04
C ARG A 488 -12.40 1.71 21.52
N ARG A 489 -11.31 1.10 21.99
CA ARG A 489 -10.88 1.12 23.39
C ARG A 489 -10.53 2.53 23.90
N LEU A 490 -10.10 3.41 23.00
CA LEU A 490 -9.81 4.83 23.30
C LEU A 490 -11.00 5.76 23.01
N HIS A 491 -12.16 5.22 22.59
CA HIS A 491 -13.35 6.00 22.20
C HIS A 491 -13.06 7.12 21.20
N LEU A 492 -12.14 6.87 20.25
CA LEU A 492 -11.74 7.85 19.24
C LEU A 492 -12.70 7.83 18.04
N GLU A 493 -13.34 8.96 17.77
CA GLU A 493 -14.25 9.12 16.62
C GLU A 493 -13.50 9.25 15.29
N ARG A 494 -12.38 9.97 15.27
CA ARG A 494 -11.55 10.22 14.08
C ARG A 494 -10.12 9.80 14.36
N VAL A 495 -9.49 9.17 13.37
CA VAL A 495 -8.12 8.70 13.47
C VAL A 495 -7.29 9.26 12.32
N THR A 496 -6.07 9.65 12.67
CA THR A 496 -5.00 9.98 11.74
C THR A 496 -3.88 8.99 11.97
N LEU A 497 -3.48 8.26 10.93
CA LEU A 497 -2.50 7.19 11.00
C LEU A 497 -1.24 7.57 10.22
N TRP A 498 -0.08 7.40 10.84
CA TRP A 498 1.22 7.44 10.18
C TRP A 498 1.78 6.03 10.01
N ASP A 499 1.78 5.50 8.79
CA ASP A 499 2.20 4.10 8.50
C ASP A 499 2.89 4.05 7.12
N VAL A 500 3.48 2.91 6.77
CA VAL A 500 4.07 2.61 5.46
C VAL A 500 3.18 1.71 4.58
N ASP A 501 2.41 0.81 5.19
CA ASP A 501 1.57 -0.14 4.45
C ASP A 501 0.13 0.39 4.35
N MET A 502 -0.21 1.02 3.23
CA MET A 502 -1.41 1.87 3.11
C MET A 502 -2.65 1.16 2.59
N GLY A 503 -2.49 0.25 1.63
CA GLY A 503 -3.57 -0.35 0.86
C GLY A 503 -4.67 -1.00 1.73
N ALA A 504 -4.32 -1.74 2.77
CA ALA A 504 -5.34 -2.33 3.65
C ALA A 504 -6.03 -1.27 4.53
N HIS A 505 -5.27 -0.33 5.11
CA HIS A 505 -5.85 0.77 5.90
C HIS A 505 -6.80 1.62 5.06
N MET A 506 -6.38 2.03 3.87
CA MET A 506 -7.20 2.81 2.93
C MET A 506 -8.50 2.09 2.51
N TYR A 507 -8.48 0.76 2.41
CA TYR A 507 -9.66 0.00 2.01
C TYR A 507 -10.59 -0.33 3.19
N TYR A 508 -10.07 -0.63 4.37
CA TYR A 508 -10.88 -1.12 5.49
C TYR A 508 -11.22 -0.07 6.54
N THR A 509 -10.68 1.15 6.44
CA THR A 509 -11.00 2.26 7.34
C THR A 509 -11.26 3.55 6.58
N ASP A 510 -11.90 4.50 7.26
CA ASP A 510 -12.09 5.89 6.79
C ASP A 510 -11.09 6.84 7.46
N TRP A 511 -9.92 6.33 7.86
CA TRP A 511 -8.93 7.11 8.57
C TRP A 511 -8.21 8.08 7.63
N ARG A 512 -7.77 9.22 8.18
CA ARG A 512 -6.79 10.07 7.50
C ARG A 512 -5.45 9.35 7.51
N ILE A 513 -4.90 9.09 6.34
CA ILE A 513 -3.66 8.33 6.18
C ILE A 513 -2.51 9.26 5.80
N LEU A 514 -1.43 9.20 6.58
CA LEU A 514 -0.15 9.83 6.31
C LEU A 514 0.87 8.75 5.94
N ASP A 515 1.39 8.81 4.72
CA ASP A 515 2.15 7.72 4.13
C ASP A 515 3.66 7.96 4.23
N VAL A 516 4.33 7.15 5.03
CA VAL A 516 5.79 7.17 5.24
C VAL A 516 6.58 6.92 3.94
N ALA A 517 6.05 6.09 3.05
CA ALA A 517 6.64 5.82 1.75
C ALA A 517 6.39 6.97 0.76
N GLY A 518 5.38 7.81 1.01
CA GLY A 518 4.98 8.93 0.18
C GLY A 518 4.30 8.53 -1.12
N LEU A 519 3.80 7.29 -1.27
CA LEU A 519 3.04 6.85 -2.44
C LEU A 519 1.75 7.66 -2.57
N VAL A 520 1.04 7.87 -1.46
CA VAL A 520 -0.26 8.55 -1.42
C VAL A 520 -0.23 9.90 -0.68
N ASP A 521 0.94 10.35 -0.24
CA ASP A 521 1.15 11.59 0.52
C ASP A 521 2.15 12.50 -0.23
N VAL A 522 1.66 13.66 -0.71
CA VAL A 522 2.45 14.62 -1.48
C VAL A 522 3.55 15.26 -0.63
N PRO A 523 3.27 15.84 0.56
CA PRO A 523 4.30 16.37 1.46
C PRO A 523 5.48 15.40 1.66
N VAL A 524 5.21 14.14 2.02
CA VAL A 524 6.28 13.14 2.27
C VAL A 524 7.05 12.82 0.99
N SER A 525 6.37 12.64 -0.15
CA SER A 525 7.03 12.33 -1.42
C SER A 525 8.02 13.42 -1.87
N ARG A 526 7.71 14.69 -1.56
CA ARG A 526 8.47 15.86 -2.00
C ARG A 526 9.66 16.17 -1.12
N HIS A 527 9.47 16.10 0.21
CA HIS A 527 10.49 16.52 1.17
C HIS A 527 11.23 15.34 1.82
N LEU A 528 10.71 14.11 1.70
CA LEU A 528 11.20 12.89 2.34
C LEU A 528 11.37 13.05 3.86
N TYR A 529 12.56 12.68 4.36
CA TYR A 529 12.89 12.54 5.76
C TYR A 529 13.81 13.69 6.20
N GLN A 530 13.70 14.85 5.55
CA GLN A 530 14.39 16.05 5.98
C GLN A 530 13.92 16.42 7.37
N LYS A 531 14.87 16.69 8.28
CA LYS A 531 14.57 16.82 9.72
C LYS A 531 13.61 17.97 10.01
N ALA A 532 13.78 19.12 9.35
CA ALA A 532 12.89 20.28 9.51
C ALA A 532 11.46 19.94 9.07
N PHE A 533 11.31 19.33 7.90
CA PHE A 533 10.03 18.87 7.38
C PHE A 533 9.33 17.86 8.30
N ILE A 534 10.00 16.76 8.68
CA ILE A 534 9.40 15.74 9.56
C ILE A 534 8.98 16.36 10.90
N ARG A 535 9.80 17.26 11.45
CA ARG A 535 9.46 17.94 12.70
C ARG A 535 8.16 18.73 12.57
N GLU A 536 8.04 19.53 11.51
CA GLU A 536 6.83 20.31 11.27
C GLU A 536 5.64 19.43 10.92
N TYR A 537 5.72 18.68 9.82
CA TYR A 537 4.60 17.95 9.25
C TYR A 537 4.05 16.91 10.24
N LEU A 538 4.93 16.10 10.84
CA LEU A 538 4.49 15.01 11.69
C LEU A 538 4.10 15.47 13.10
N PHE A 539 4.90 16.34 13.73
CA PHE A 539 4.76 16.64 15.16
C PHE A 539 4.10 17.99 15.47
N LEU A 540 4.06 18.93 14.54
CA LEU A 540 3.41 20.23 14.75
C LEU A 540 2.11 20.35 13.95
N GLU A 541 2.10 19.82 12.73
CA GLU A 541 0.99 19.99 11.78
C GLU A 541 -0.07 18.90 11.90
N GLU A 542 0.31 17.64 11.65
CA GLU A 542 -0.63 16.52 11.54
C GLU A 542 -0.88 15.81 12.87
N ARG A 543 0.18 15.64 13.68
CA ARG A 543 0.15 14.99 15.00
C ARG A 543 -0.69 13.70 15.00
N PRO A 544 -0.31 12.65 14.25
CA PRO A 544 -1.15 11.48 14.06
C PRO A 544 -1.52 10.82 15.40
N HIS A 545 -2.76 10.34 15.51
CA HIS A 545 -3.24 9.62 16.70
C HIS A 545 -2.48 8.31 16.87
N PHE A 546 -2.29 7.59 15.75
CA PHE A 546 -1.60 6.32 15.69
C PHE A 546 -0.40 6.39 14.75
N ALA A 547 0.66 5.66 15.07
CA ALA A 547 1.81 5.56 14.21
C ALA A 547 2.38 4.13 14.22
N HIS A 548 2.69 3.58 13.06
CA HIS A 548 3.36 2.30 12.91
C HIS A 548 4.79 2.51 12.41
N MET A 549 5.77 2.38 13.31
CA MET A 549 7.15 2.71 13.03
C MET A 549 8.10 1.68 13.63
N HIS A 550 8.68 0.84 12.78
CA HIS A 550 9.71 -0.13 13.17
C HIS A 550 10.73 -0.39 12.05
N GLY A 551 11.80 -1.13 12.38
CA GLY A 551 12.76 -1.66 11.41
C GLY A 551 13.44 -0.62 10.52
N GLY A 552 13.48 -0.92 9.21
CA GLY A 552 14.15 -0.08 8.21
C GLY A 552 13.52 1.30 8.06
N TRP A 553 12.21 1.42 8.21
CA TRP A 553 11.48 2.68 8.05
C TRP A 553 11.73 3.64 9.21
N ALA A 554 11.71 3.15 10.45
CA ALA A 554 12.10 3.95 11.62
C ALA A 554 13.52 4.53 11.47
N SER A 555 14.45 3.72 10.92
CA SER A 555 15.82 4.14 10.65
C SER A 555 15.91 5.15 9.50
N LYS A 556 15.13 4.95 8.42
CA LYS A 556 15.10 5.83 7.24
C LYS A 556 14.56 7.21 7.57
N VAL A 557 13.49 7.27 8.37
CA VAL A 557 12.87 8.50 8.88
C VAL A 557 13.72 9.15 9.99
N LYS A 558 14.58 8.36 10.66
CA LYS A 558 15.31 8.76 11.88
C LYS A 558 14.36 9.23 12.99
N ILE A 559 13.21 8.59 13.10
CA ILE A 559 12.10 9.03 13.97
C ILE A 559 12.52 9.17 15.43
N THR A 560 13.38 8.27 15.92
CA THR A 560 13.88 8.26 17.30
C THR A 560 14.84 9.40 17.63
N THR A 561 15.31 10.15 16.62
CA THR A 561 16.15 11.35 16.80
C THR A 561 15.34 12.62 17.04
N HIS A 562 14.01 12.56 16.86
CA HIS A 562 13.09 13.65 17.19
C HIS A 562 12.70 13.54 18.68
N PRO A 563 12.98 14.57 19.51
CA PRO A 563 12.61 14.54 20.92
C PRO A 563 11.10 14.44 21.13
N GLU A 564 10.30 14.98 20.20
CA GLU A 564 8.84 14.90 20.20
C GLU A 564 8.34 13.45 20.18
N TRP A 565 9.02 12.54 19.46
CA TRP A 565 8.62 11.12 19.41
C TRP A 565 8.60 10.47 20.79
N LYS A 566 9.67 10.65 21.59
CA LYS A 566 9.76 10.08 22.93
C LYS A 566 8.86 10.79 23.95
N ARG A 567 8.55 12.06 23.70
CA ARG A 567 7.72 12.88 24.58
C ARG A 567 6.24 12.58 24.39
N ASP A 568 5.82 12.47 23.14
CA ASP A 568 4.41 12.53 22.73
C ASP A 568 3.84 11.17 22.31
N TYR A 569 4.66 10.14 22.07
CA TYR A 569 4.19 8.82 21.65
C TYR A 569 4.66 7.72 22.60
N ILE A 570 3.78 6.74 22.80
CA ILE A 570 4.10 5.50 23.52
C ILE A 570 3.94 4.30 22.60
N GLU A 571 4.82 3.30 22.71
CA GLU A 571 4.66 2.03 21.99
C GLU A 571 3.66 1.14 22.75
N ILE A 572 2.65 0.63 22.05
CA ILE A 572 1.68 -0.33 22.57
C ILE A 572 2.08 -1.76 22.18
N PRO A 573 1.54 -2.80 22.85
CA PRO A 573 1.87 -4.18 22.52
C PRO A 573 1.68 -4.52 21.03
N GLY A 574 2.53 -5.42 20.54
CA GLY A 574 2.37 -5.95 19.18
C GLY A 574 1.14 -6.86 19.05
N TYR A 575 0.72 -7.11 17.82
CA TYR A 575 -0.35 -8.07 17.52
C TYR A 575 0.22 -9.36 16.92
N PRO A 576 -0.46 -10.52 17.04
CA PRO A 576 0.03 -11.77 16.47
C PRO A 576 0.23 -11.67 14.95
N SER A 577 1.44 -11.96 14.49
CA SER A 577 1.82 -12.07 13.09
C SER A 577 2.27 -13.51 12.86
N GLY A 578 1.31 -14.37 12.48
CA GLY A 578 1.53 -15.81 12.34
C GLY A 578 1.57 -16.56 13.68
N ARG A 579 2.08 -17.80 13.68
CA ARG A 579 1.89 -18.74 14.80
C ARG A 579 2.74 -18.48 16.06
N LYS A 580 3.82 -17.70 15.97
CA LYS A 580 4.82 -17.56 17.06
C LYS A 580 5.46 -16.16 17.20
N GLN A 581 5.06 -15.17 16.41
CA GLN A 581 5.69 -13.86 16.39
C GLN A 581 4.65 -12.77 16.59
N PHE A 582 5.02 -11.73 17.34
CA PHE A 582 4.22 -10.51 17.44
C PHE A 582 4.84 -9.45 16.54
N HIS A 583 3.99 -8.75 15.80
CA HIS A 583 4.36 -7.58 15.04
C HIS A 583 4.33 -6.35 15.93
N ILE A 584 5.50 -5.83 16.28
CA ILE A 584 5.70 -4.66 17.15
C ILE A 584 5.73 -3.34 16.35
N GLY A 585 5.95 -2.21 17.01
CA GLY A 585 6.09 -0.90 16.37
C GLY A 585 4.82 -0.06 16.29
N ASN A 586 3.73 -0.46 16.96
CA ASN A 586 2.50 0.33 17.04
C ASN A 586 2.66 1.36 18.15
N HIS A 587 2.37 2.62 17.84
CA HIS A 587 2.47 3.73 18.77
C HIS A 587 1.17 4.52 18.79
N ILE A 588 0.85 5.08 19.95
CA ILE A 588 -0.29 5.99 20.14
C ILE A 588 0.18 7.30 20.74
N ARG A 589 -0.49 8.40 20.37
CA ARG A 589 -0.21 9.73 20.91
C ARG A 589 -0.64 9.78 22.37
N LYS A 590 0.28 10.16 23.25
CA LYS A 590 0.13 10.11 24.72
C LYS A 590 -0.96 11.07 25.22
N ASP A 591 -1.10 12.22 24.58
CA ASP A 591 -2.10 13.24 24.95
C ASP A 591 -3.56 12.83 24.73
N ILE A 592 -3.81 11.64 24.13
CA ILE A 592 -5.16 11.09 24.00
C ILE A 592 -5.76 10.80 25.38
N PHE A 593 -4.93 10.35 26.32
CA PHE A 593 -5.37 9.89 27.64
C PHE A 593 -4.49 10.41 28.79
N VAL A 594 -3.45 11.20 28.49
CA VAL A 594 -2.62 11.90 29.49
C VAL A 594 -2.73 13.41 29.27
N ARG A 595 -3.26 14.13 30.26
CA ARG A 595 -3.49 15.57 30.24
C ARG A 595 -2.50 16.32 31.13
N PRO A 596 -2.15 17.57 30.79
CA PRO A 596 -1.34 18.43 31.64
C PRO A 596 -2.12 19.02 32.83
N SER A 597 -3.45 18.91 32.82
CA SER A 597 -4.36 19.41 33.86
C SER A 597 -5.53 18.47 34.04
N TYR A 598 -6.14 18.52 35.23
CA TYR A 598 -7.38 17.81 35.52
C TYR A 598 -8.55 18.44 34.76
N GLU A 599 -9.36 17.60 34.10
CA GLU A 599 -10.51 17.98 33.26
C GLU A 599 -11.80 17.25 33.67
N GLY A 600 -11.79 16.53 34.81
CA GLY A 600 -12.92 15.73 35.26
C GLY A 600 -13.89 16.50 36.17
N PRO A 601 -14.93 15.82 36.69
CA PRO A 601 -15.94 16.43 37.55
C PRO A 601 -15.36 16.96 38.87
N GLU A 602 -15.82 18.14 39.31
CA GLU A 602 -15.40 18.71 40.60
C GLU A 602 -15.95 17.92 41.79
N GLY A 603 -15.29 18.03 42.95
CA GLY A 603 -15.74 17.42 44.21
C GLY A 603 -15.53 15.91 44.35
N ARG A 604 -15.19 15.18 43.29
CA ARG A 604 -14.95 13.71 43.31
C ARG A 604 -13.47 13.37 43.41
N ARG A 605 -12.82 13.65 44.54
CA ARG A 605 -11.38 13.38 44.74
C ARG A 605 -11.11 12.55 45.98
N ALA A 606 -10.33 11.47 45.82
CA ALA A 606 -9.86 10.63 46.91
C ALA A 606 -8.35 10.37 46.79
N MET A 607 -7.61 10.66 47.86
CA MET A 607 -6.18 10.36 47.96
C MET A 607 -5.99 9.02 48.64
N PHE A 608 -5.20 8.13 48.06
CA PHE A 608 -4.89 6.81 48.60
C PHE A 608 -3.46 6.78 49.14
N LYS A 609 -3.22 5.89 50.11
CA LYS A 609 -1.86 5.64 50.62
C LYS A 609 -0.89 5.30 49.49
N GLY A 610 0.35 5.74 49.65
CA GLY A 610 1.39 5.61 48.62
C GLY A 610 1.29 6.63 47.47
N GLY A 611 0.50 7.70 47.61
CA GLY A 611 0.57 8.86 46.71
C GLY A 611 -0.15 8.68 45.37
N VAL A 612 -1.20 7.86 45.33
CA VAL A 612 -2.11 7.74 44.19
C VAL A 612 -3.38 8.50 44.52
N THR A 613 -3.86 9.31 43.59
CA THR A 613 -5.07 10.10 43.74
C THR A 613 -6.03 9.69 42.63
N LEU A 614 -7.22 9.24 43.03
CA LEU A 614 -8.38 9.20 42.15
C LEU A 614 -8.94 10.62 42.14
N GLU A 615 -8.65 11.35 41.07
CA GLU A 615 -8.98 12.77 40.97
C GLU A 615 -10.41 13.03 40.54
N GLY A 616 -11.02 12.06 39.88
CA GLY A 616 -12.39 12.11 39.36
C GLY A 616 -12.82 10.77 38.80
N TRP A 617 -14.12 10.55 38.73
CA TRP A 617 -14.75 9.49 37.96
C TRP A 617 -16.13 9.96 37.50
N ASP A 618 -16.59 9.45 36.36
CA ASP A 618 -17.92 9.76 35.84
C ASP A 618 -18.50 8.59 35.06
N ILE A 619 -19.83 8.53 34.99
CA ILE A 619 -20.55 7.51 34.22
C ILE A 619 -21.22 8.23 33.06
N LEU A 620 -20.81 7.90 31.84
CA LEU A 620 -21.31 8.57 30.64
C LEU A 620 -22.74 8.15 30.26
N SER A 621 -23.34 7.18 30.95
CA SER A 621 -24.75 6.80 30.84
C SER A 621 -25.15 5.97 32.07
N PRO A 622 -25.81 6.57 33.08
CA PRO A 622 -26.16 5.86 34.30
C PRO A 622 -27.23 4.79 34.05
N GLU A 623 -28.19 5.01 33.15
CA GLU A 623 -29.21 4.04 32.78
C GLU A 623 -28.72 3.12 31.66
N VAL A 624 -28.69 1.82 31.90
CA VAL A 624 -28.18 0.83 30.92
C VAL A 624 -29.05 -0.42 30.90
N PRO A 625 -29.19 -1.10 29.76
CA PRO A 625 -30.04 -2.28 29.65
C PRO A 625 -29.42 -3.48 30.37
N GLU A 626 -30.27 -4.44 30.73
CA GLU A 626 -29.82 -5.79 31.12
C GLU A 626 -28.85 -6.39 30.09
N GLU A 627 -27.75 -6.95 30.57
CA GLU A 627 -26.61 -7.42 29.76
C GLU A 627 -25.94 -6.34 28.89
N GLY A 628 -26.19 -5.06 29.22
CA GLY A 628 -25.64 -3.90 28.53
C GLY A 628 -24.17 -3.65 28.84
N ARG A 629 -23.78 -2.39 28.78
CA ARG A 629 -22.42 -1.93 29.05
C ARG A 629 -22.47 -0.58 29.72
N VAL A 630 -21.79 -0.46 30.86
CA VAL A 630 -21.56 0.82 31.53
C VAL A 630 -20.25 1.39 31.02
N VAL A 631 -20.24 2.67 30.67
CA VAL A 631 -19.02 3.38 30.27
C VAL A 631 -18.60 4.31 31.39
N VAL A 632 -17.41 4.08 31.95
CA VAL A 632 -16.90 4.82 33.10
C VAL A 632 -15.62 5.56 32.70
N ASP A 633 -15.61 6.87 32.92
CA ASP A 633 -14.39 7.66 32.91
C ASP A 633 -13.74 7.69 34.30
N VAL A 634 -12.42 7.55 34.33
CA VAL A 634 -11.63 7.54 35.56
C VAL A 634 -10.39 8.41 35.37
N TRP A 635 -10.18 9.37 36.27
CA TRP A 635 -9.00 10.24 36.30
C TRP A 635 -8.11 9.87 37.46
N LEU A 636 -6.87 9.50 37.14
CA LEU A 636 -5.86 9.09 38.11
C LEU A 636 -4.64 9.98 38.01
N LYS A 637 -4.05 10.26 39.16
CA LYS A 637 -2.75 10.90 39.29
C LYS A 637 -1.91 10.13 40.28
N ALA A 638 -0.64 9.93 39.97
CA ALA A 638 0.28 9.27 40.87
C ALA A 638 1.55 10.10 41.02
N GLY A 639 2.07 10.20 42.24
CA GLY A 639 3.47 10.56 42.44
C GLY A 639 4.40 9.46 41.93
N PHE A 640 5.71 9.73 41.87
CA PHE A 640 6.71 8.71 41.51
C PHE A 640 6.58 7.45 42.39
N ARG A 641 6.37 6.28 41.76
CA ARG A 641 6.24 4.98 42.44
C ARG A 641 7.13 3.91 41.81
N LYS A 642 7.60 2.98 42.64
CA LYS A 642 8.42 1.82 42.23
C LYS A 642 7.59 0.61 41.78
N ALA A 643 6.29 0.61 42.06
CA ALA A 643 5.34 -0.46 41.73
C ALA A 643 4.07 0.16 41.13
N GLY A 644 3.41 -0.59 40.24
CA GLY A 644 2.15 -0.17 39.64
C GLY A 644 0.96 -0.29 40.60
N VAL A 645 -0.22 0.02 40.08
CA VAL A 645 -1.49 0.03 40.83
C VAL A 645 -2.53 -0.73 40.00
N ARG A 646 -3.30 -1.59 40.66
CA ARG A 646 -4.50 -2.20 40.08
C ARG A 646 -5.72 -1.50 40.65
N VAL A 647 -6.65 -1.10 39.78
CA VAL A 647 -7.93 -0.51 40.19
C VAL A 647 -9.02 -1.51 39.87
N ILE A 648 -9.88 -1.78 40.84
CA ILE A 648 -11.06 -2.61 40.70
C ILE A 648 -12.27 -1.71 40.89
N ALA A 649 -13.18 -1.69 39.92
CA ALA A 649 -14.50 -1.10 40.06
C ALA A 649 -15.50 -2.18 40.48
N VAL A 650 -16.44 -1.87 41.37
CA VAL A 650 -17.46 -2.81 41.86
C VAL A 650 -18.83 -2.19 41.71
N LEU A 651 -19.77 -2.91 41.10
CA LEU A 651 -21.20 -2.58 41.16
C LEU A 651 -21.84 -3.43 42.26
N ASP A 652 -22.65 -2.80 43.11
CA ASP A 652 -23.32 -3.43 44.26
C ASP A 652 -24.70 -2.80 44.50
N ASP A 653 -25.75 -3.61 44.64
CA ASP A 653 -27.11 -3.14 44.96
C ASP A 653 -27.45 -3.19 46.46
N GLY A 654 -26.52 -3.65 47.31
CA GLY A 654 -26.73 -3.87 48.73
C GLY A 654 -27.65 -5.04 49.08
N ALA A 655 -28.22 -5.73 48.07
CA ALA A 655 -29.09 -6.90 48.21
C ALA A 655 -28.36 -8.22 47.88
N GLY A 656 -27.04 -8.16 47.67
CA GLY A 656 -26.18 -9.31 47.40
C GLY A 656 -25.91 -9.57 45.92
N HIS A 657 -26.39 -8.70 45.01
CA HIS A 657 -26.00 -8.75 43.60
C HIS A 657 -24.84 -7.80 43.37
N GLN A 658 -23.69 -8.36 43.04
CA GLN A 658 -22.47 -7.59 42.84
C GLN A 658 -21.66 -8.09 41.66
N HIS A 659 -20.88 -7.20 41.06
CA HIS A 659 -19.93 -7.55 40.02
C HIS A 659 -18.71 -6.65 40.06
N ALA A 660 -17.52 -7.23 39.89
CA ALA A 660 -16.26 -6.50 39.92
C ALA A 660 -15.61 -6.48 38.53
N PHE A 661 -15.04 -5.34 38.18
CA PHE A 661 -14.37 -5.08 36.91
C PHE A 661 -12.95 -4.59 37.14
N ALA A 662 -12.04 -4.97 36.26
CA ALA A 662 -10.70 -4.39 36.23
C ALA A 662 -10.71 -3.05 35.48
N VAL A 663 -10.17 -2.01 36.11
CA VAL A 663 -9.95 -0.69 35.53
C VAL A 663 -8.43 -0.50 35.39
N PRO A 664 -7.82 -0.83 34.25
CA PRO A 664 -6.36 -0.78 34.12
C PRO A 664 -5.88 0.67 33.97
N PRO A 665 -5.13 1.25 34.95
CA PRO A 665 -4.63 2.61 34.83
C PRO A 665 -3.75 2.77 33.58
N GLY A 666 -3.98 3.82 32.80
CA GLY A 666 -3.24 4.05 31.55
C GLY A 666 -3.40 2.91 30.53
N TYR A 667 -4.52 2.19 30.57
CA TYR A 667 -4.86 1.05 29.72
C TYR A 667 -3.91 -0.16 29.80
N ASP A 668 -3.05 -0.21 30.82
CA ASP A 668 -1.85 -1.09 30.91
C ASP A 668 -0.78 -0.82 29.84
N TRP A 669 -0.99 0.19 28.97
CA TRP A 669 -0.01 0.60 27.96
C TRP A 669 0.96 1.64 28.51
N TYR A 670 0.46 2.58 29.33
CA TYR A 670 1.28 3.54 30.04
C TYR A 670 1.30 3.22 31.54
N ARG A 671 2.34 2.51 31.97
CA ARG A 671 2.43 2.00 33.34
C ARG A 671 2.58 3.13 34.34
N VAL A 672 1.92 3.01 35.50
CA VAL A 672 1.95 4.01 36.59
C VAL A 672 3.38 4.34 37.05
N THR A 673 4.31 3.38 36.96
CA THR A 673 5.73 3.59 37.29
C THR A 673 6.44 4.58 36.37
N ASP A 674 5.89 4.80 35.18
CA ASP A 674 6.45 5.67 34.16
C ASP A 674 5.78 7.06 34.15
N TRP A 675 4.75 7.29 35.00
CA TRP A 675 3.99 8.54 35.10
C TRP A 675 4.80 9.65 35.76
N LYS A 676 4.60 10.90 35.30
CA LYS A 676 5.18 12.08 35.95
C LYS A 676 4.21 12.71 36.94
N ASN A 677 4.76 13.47 37.89
CA ASN A 677 3.97 14.11 38.96
C ASN A 677 2.96 15.16 38.47
N ASP A 678 3.17 15.71 37.27
CA ASP A 678 2.32 16.70 36.61
C ASP A 678 1.33 16.07 35.61
N GLU A 679 1.38 14.75 35.42
CA GLU A 679 0.53 14.06 34.45
C GLU A 679 -0.77 13.58 35.09
N HIS A 680 -1.88 13.92 34.44
CA HIS A 680 -3.24 13.53 34.81
C HIS A 680 -3.73 12.49 33.80
N VAL A 681 -3.97 11.25 34.24
CA VAL A 681 -4.29 10.15 33.33
C VAL A 681 -5.79 9.85 33.36
N ARG A 682 -6.49 10.12 32.26
CA ARG A 682 -7.89 9.80 32.05
C ARG A 682 -8.00 8.47 31.31
N GLY A 683 -8.79 7.53 31.80
CA GLY A 683 -9.18 6.35 31.04
C GLY A 683 -10.69 6.25 30.96
N THR A 684 -11.20 5.98 29.77
CA THR A 684 -12.60 5.60 29.50
C THR A 684 -12.67 4.08 29.37
N PHE A 685 -13.53 3.44 30.16
CA PHE A 685 -13.58 1.98 30.28
C PHE A 685 -15.00 1.45 30.06
N ASP A 686 -15.08 0.48 29.15
CA ASP A 686 -16.28 -0.32 28.87
C ASP A 686 -16.40 -1.47 29.89
N LEU A 687 -17.46 -1.45 30.70
CA LEU A 687 -17.77 -2.46 31.71
C LEU A 687 -19.02 -3.27 31.27
N ASP A 688 -18.81 -4.46 30.71
CA ASP A 688 -19.91 -5.30 30.21
C ASP A 688 -20.70 -5.97 31.35
N LEU A 689 -22.00 -5.72 31.43
CA LEU A 689 -22.85 -6.25 32.49
C LEU A 689 -23.17 -7.74 32.28
N PRO A 690 -23.02 -8.60 33.31
CA PRO A 690 -23.41 -10.02 33.21
C PRO A 690 -24.92 -10.20 33.39
N LYS A 691 -25.42 -11.36 32.96
CA LYS A 691 -26.83 -11.79 33.16
C LYS A 691 -27.26 -11.90 34.62
N SER A 692 -26.30 -12.01 35.54
CA SER A 692 -26.56 -12.21 36.97
C SER A 692 -26.97 -10.93 37.70
N LEU A 693 -26.82 -9.76 37.08
CA LEU A 693 -27.27 -8.50 37.67
C LEU A 693 -28.72 -8.23 37.23
N PRO A 694 -29.71 -8.30 38.15
CA PRO A 694 -31.08 -7.93 37.85
C PRO A 694 -31.22 -6.42 37.59
N LYS A 695 -32.42 -6.02 37.16
CA LYS A 695 -32.79 -4.60 37.11
C LYS A 695 -32.76 -3.99 38.51
N GLY A 696 -32.29 -2.76 38.60
CA GLY A 696 -32.17 -2.06 39.88
C GLY A 696 -31.12 -0.97 39.84
N THR A 697 -30.96 -0.30 40.97
CA THR A 697 -29.97 0.74 41.17
C THR A 697 -28.74 0.14 41.85
N TYR A 698 -27.56 0.46 41.35
CA TYR A 698 -26.27 -0.06 41.79
C TYR A 698 -25.35 1.09 42.17
N ASP A 699 -24.67 0.94 43.31
CA ASP A 699 -23.58 1.81 43.74
C ASP A 699 -22.30 1.44 42.97
N LEU A 700 -21.44 2.42 42.70
CA LEU A 700 -20.13 2.20 42.08
C LEU A 700 -19.02 2.37 43.11
N GLY A 701 -18.37 1.26 43.43
CA GLY A 701 -17.20 1.18 44.31
C GLY A 701 -15.87 1.21 43.54
N PHE A 702 -14.83 1.80 44.13
CA PHE A 702 -13.45 1.68 43.67
C PHE A 702 -12.54 1.13 44.77
N VAL A 703 -11.68 0.18 44.39
CA VAL A 703 -10.65 -0.39 45.25
C VAL A 703 -9.31 -0.33 44.53
N LEU A 704 -8.29 0.17 45.23
CA LEU A 704 -6.92 0.29 44.70
C LEU A 704 -6.01 -0.70 45.42
N LEU A 705 -5.22 -1.45 44.64
CA LEU A 705 -4.25 -2.43 45.12
C LEU A 705 -2.85 -2.04 44.65
N ASP A 706 -1.85 -2.16 45.52
CA ASP A 706 -0.46 -2.12 45.10
C ASP A 706 -0.11 -3.39 44.31
N GLU A 707 0.35 -3.23 43.07
CA GLU A 707 0.52 -4.36 42.15
C GLU A 707 1.59 -5.37 42.61
N LYS A 708 2.59 -4.91 43.38
CA LYS A 708 3.68 -5.77 43.85
C LYS A 708 3.32 -6.54 45.10
N SER A 709 2.70 -5.88 46.08
CA SER A 709 2.39 -6.47 47.38
C SER A 709 1.00 -7.11 47.44
N GLY A 710 0.07 -6.68 46.58
CA GLY A 710 -1.35 -7.05 46.66
C GLY A 710 -2.10 -6.36 47.80
N GLU A 711 -1.46 -5.44 48.52
CA GLU A 711 -2.09 -4.71 49.63
C GLU A 711 -3.11 -3.68 49.12
N VAL A 712 -4.26 -3.60 49.80
CA VAL A 712 -5.28 -2.57 49.54
C VAL A 712 -4.76 -1.22 50.02
N LEU A 713 -4.70 -0.26 49.10
CA LEU A 713 -4.36 1.12 49.43
C LEU A 713 -5.57 1.76 50.12
N SER A 714 -5.42 2.19 51.37
CA SER A 714 -6.50 2.87 52.11
C SER A 714 -6.63 4.32 51.67
N VAL A 715 -7.87 4.84 51.66
CA VAL A 715 -8.16 6.26 51.45
C VAL A 715 -7.64 7.07 52.64
N ASN A 716 -6.88 8.12 52.36
CA ASN A 716 -6.56 9.18 53.31
C ASN A 716 -7.80 10.09 53.40
N LEU A 717 -8.67 9.83 54.39
CA LEU A 717 -9.73 10.78 54.71
C LEU A 717 -9.08 12.09 55.19
N PRO A 718 -9.55 13.27 54.74
CA PRO A 718 -9.09 14.53 55.32
C PRO A 718 -9.36 14.50 56.83
N GLN A 719 -8.32 14.63 57.65
CA GLN A 719 -8.50 14.89 59.07
C GLN A 719 -9.24 16.23 59.19
N ALA A 720 -10.34 16.25 59.93
CA ALA A 720 -11.01 17.50 60.29
C ALA A 720 -9.98 18.50 60.83
N PRO A 721 -10.11 19.81 60.56
CA PRO A 721 -9.19 20.80 61.13
C PRO A 721 -9.11 20.59 62.64
N ALA A 722 -7.90 20.56 63.17
CA ALA A 722 -7.66 20.37 64.60
C ALA A 722 -8.53 21.36 65.38
N PRO A 723 -9.31 20.92 66.38
CA PRO A 723 -10.04 21.87 67.21
C PRO A 723 -9.03 22.83 67.84
N GLU A 724 -9.35 24.13 67.84
CA GLU A 724 -8.63 25.11 68.65
C GLU A 724 -8.59 24.63 70.11
N ALA A 725 -7.51 25.00 70.81
CA ALA A 725 -7.07 24.48 72.11
C ALA A 725 -8.18 24.02 73.09
N PRO A 726 -7.95 22.94 73.86
CA PRO A 726 -8.98 22.29 74.65
C PRO A 726 -9.52 23.22 75.74
N VAL A 727 -10.85 23.35 75.79
CA VAL A 727 -11.55 23.74 77.03
C VAL A 727 -11.42 22.55 77.99
N GLU A 728 -10.73 22.74 79.12
CA GLU A 728 -10.63 21.72 80.17
C GLU A 728 -12.03 21.28 80.62
N GLY A 729 -12.36 19.99 80.44
CA GLY A 729 -13.56 19.37 81.00
C GLY A 729 -14.61 18.83 80.02
N ALA A 730 -14.41 18.92 78.70
CA ALA A 730 -15.31 18.25 77.74
C ALA A 730 -14.89 16.79 77.49
N PRO A 731 -15.84 15.83 77.40
CA PRO A 731 -15.52 14.47 76.99
C PRO A 731 -14.90 14.48 75.59
N ALA A 732 -13.84 13.71 75.39
CA ALA A 732 -13.20 13.55 74.08
C ALA A 732 -14.27 13.10 73.08
N ALA A 733 -14.57 13.93 72.09
CA ALA A 733 -15.38 13.52 70.95
C ALA A 733 -14.61 12.40 70.24
N GLU A 734 -15.18 11.19 70.23
CA GLU A 734 -14.66 10.09 69.42
C GLU A 734 -14.52 10.59 67.97
N ALA A 735 -13.34 10.36 67.39
CA ALA A 735 -13.15 10.56 65.96
C ALA A 735 -14.25 9.78 65.23
N PRO A 736 -14.90 10.36 64.18
CA PRO A 736 -15.93 9.65 63.44
C PRO A 736 -15.37 8.30 63.01
N ALA A 737 -16.00 7.22 63.46
CA ALA A 737 -15.59 5.87 63.11
C ALA A 737 -15.61 5.73 61.58
N GLU A 738 -14.51 5.24 61.00
CA GLU A 738 -14.50 4.88 59.58
C GLU A 738 -15.70 3.95 59.32
N PRO A 739 -16.54 4.20 58.29
CA PRO A 739 -17.62 3.30 57.95
C PRO A 739 -17.05 1.90 57.73
N ALA A 740 -17.75 0.89 58.26
CA ALA A 740 -17.32 -0.49 58.09
C ALA A 740 -17.20 -0.81 56.60
N PRO A 741 -16.08 -1.41 56.14
CA PRO A 741 -15.95 -1.77 54.73
C PRO A 741 -17.02 -2.81 54.37
N ARG A 742 -17.74 -2.57 53.27
CA ARG A 742 -18.59 -3.54 52.57
C ARG A 742 -17.76 -4.75 52.11
N TYR A 743 -16.58 -4.53 51.53
CA TYR A 743 -15.71 -5.62 51.04
C TYR A 743 -14.28 -5.55 51.56
N MET A 744 -13.61 -4.41 51.36
CA MET A 744 -12.19 -4.22 51.66
C MET A 744 -11.95 -2.88 52.35
N ARG A 745 -11.10 -2.87 53.38
CA ARG A 745 -10.76 -1.64 54.12
C ARG A 745 -10.00 -0.67 53.21
N GLY A 746 -10.63 0.43 52.81
CA GLY A 746 -10.07 1.41 51.87
C GLY A 746 -10.83 1.57 50.56
N GLU A 747 -11.98 0.91 50.41
CA GLU A 747 -12.89 1.12 49.28
C GLU A 747 -13.63 2.46 49.34
N LEU A 748 -14.04 2.95 48.18
CA LEU A 748 -14.79 4.19 48.01
C LEU A 748 -16.04 3.90 47.19
N PHE A 749 -17.23 4.12 47.76
CA PHE A 749 -18.50 3.93 47.06
C PHE A 749 -19.14 5.27 46.68
N PHE A 750 -19.74 5.29 45.49
CA PHE A 750 -20.61 6.34 45.00
C PHE A 750 -22.02 5.77 44.88
N ASP A 751 -22.93 6.27 45.71
CA ASP A 751 -24.28 5.72 45.83
C ASP A 751 -25.14 6.01 44.59
N ALA A 752 -26.00 5.06 44.22
CA ALA A 752 -26.95 5.17 43.11
C ALA A 752 -26.35 5.59 41.76
N ALA A 753 -25.19 5.00 41.44
CA ALA A 753 -24.36 5.38 40.31
C ALA A 753 -24.89 4.87 38.96
N VAL A 754 -25.42 3.63 38.93
CA VAL A 754 -25.88 2.95 37.71
C VAL A 754 -27.30 2.42 37.93
N VAL A 755 -28.16 2.55 36.93
CA VAL A 755 -29.52 1.99 36.94
C VAL A 755 -29.64 0.98 35.79
N ILE A 756 -29.81 -0.29 36.13
CA ILE A 756 -30.07 -1.34 35.14
C ILE A 756 -31.56 -1.37 34.83
N VAL A 757 -31.90 -1.02 33.59
CA VAL A 757 -33.27 -0.91 33.07
C VAL A 757 -33.60 -2.02 32.07
N SER A 758 -34.86 -2.08 31.62
CA SER A 758 -35.24 -2.98 30.54
C SER A 758 -34.61 -2.56 29.20
N ARG A 759 -34.48 -3.49 28.25
CA ARG A 759 -34.00 -3.15 26.89
C ARG A 759 -34.89 -2.15 26.16
N ASP A 760 -36.21 -2.26 26.33
CA ASP A 760 -37.17 -1.36 25.70
C ASP A 760 -37.09 0.06 26.29
N GLU A 761 -36.89 0.16 27.60
CA GLU A 761 -36.69 1.42 28.31
C GLU A 761 -35.36 2.08 27.93
N ALA A 762 -34.24 1.33 27.91
CA ALA A 762 -32.96 1.86 27.44
C ALA A 762 -33.03 2.35 25.98
N THR A 763 -33.78 1.64 25.12
CA THR A 763 -34.00 2.07 23.73
C THR A 763 -34.84 3.35 23.67
N THR A 764 -35.83 3.50 24.56
CA THR A 764 -36.65 4.71 24.66
C THR A 764 -35.79 5.90 25.09
N LEU A 765 -34.95 5.75 26.11
CA LEU A 765 -34.00 6.78 26.55
C LEU A 765 -33.01 7.15 25.44
N ALA A 766 -32.47 6.16 24.74
CA ALA A 766 -31.60 6.41 23.59
C ALA A 766 -32.31 7.22 22.48
N ASP A 767 -33.59 6.93 22.22
CA ASP A 767 -34.37 7.69 21.24
C ASP A 767 -34.67 9.12 21.73
N GLU A 768 -34.91 9.32 23.03
CA GLU A 768 -35.09 10.65 23.64
C GLU A 768 -33.82 11.51 23.51
N ASP A 769 -32.66 10.97 23.89
CA ASP A 769 -31.37 11.66 23.77
C ASP A 769 -30.99 11.93 22.31
N ARG A 770 -31.32 11.00 21.40
CA ARG A 770 -31.15 11.20 19.96
C ARG A 770 -32.00 12.38 19.47
N LEU A 771 -33.25 12.48 19.90
CA LEU A 771 -34.12 13.64 19.57
C LEU A 771 -33.61 14.93 20.21
N GLN A 772 -33.06 14.85 21.42
CA GLN A 772 -32.43 15.99 22.08
C GLN A 772 -31.17 16.45 21.33
N ALA A 773 -30.39 15.54 20.76
CA ALA A 773 -29.24 15.87 19.92
C ALA A 773 -29.65 16.76 18.73
N PHE A 774 -30.76 16.45 18.06
CA PHE A 774 -31.30 17.30 16.99
C PHE A 774 -31.74 18.66 17.52
N THR A 775 -32.42 18.69 18.67
CA THR A 775 -32.86 19.96 19.31
C THR A 775 -31.67 20.86 19.63
N PHE A 776 -30.60 20.32 20.21
CA PHE A 776 -29.36 21.06 20.48
C PHE A 776 -28.70 21.57 19.20
N ALA A 777 -28.68 20.75 18.14
CA ALA A 777 -28.13 21.17 16.84
C ALA A 777 -28.93 22.32 16.23
N GLU A 778 -30.26 22.32 16.36
CA GLU A 778 -31.15 23.39 15.85
C GLU A 778 -30.95 24.73 16.56
N VAL A 779 -30.66 24.72 17.87
CA VAL A 779 -30.42 25.94 18.66
C VAL A 779 -28.95 26.39 18.67
N GLY A 780 -28.07 25.71 17.93
CA GLY A 780 -26.66 26.10 17.78
C GLY A 780 -25.71 25.55 18.86
N GLU A 781 -26.17 24.63 19.71
CA GLU A 781 -25.39 24.00 20.79
C GLU A 781 -24.69 22.72 20.28
N CYS A 782 -23.77 22.87 19.33
CA CYS A 782 -23.21 21.75 18.56
C CYS A 782 -22.47 20.70 19.41
N GLU A 783 -21.78 21.13 20.46
CA GLU A 783 -21.07 20.24 21.39
C GLU A 783 -22.06 19.44 22.24
N LEU A 784 -23.14 20.07 22.72
CA LEU A 784 -24.20 19.38 23.46
C LEU A 784 -24.97 18.42 22.56
N ALA A 785 -25.18 18.78 21.29
CA ALA A 785 -25.79 17.90 20.30
C ALA A 785 -24.99 16.59 20.15
N TRP A 786 -23.67 16.70 19.98
CA TRP A 786 -22.84 15.50 19.92
C TRP A 786 -22.79 14.76 21.26
N GLY A 787 -22.75 15.48 22.38
CA GLY A 787 -22.80 14.89 23.72
C GLY A 787 -24.06 14.04 23.96
N ALA A 788 -25.23 14.58 23.62
CA ALA A 788 -26.51 13.86 23.71
C ALA A 788 -26.53 12.62 22.79
N TRP A 789 -25.94 12.70 21.59
CA TRP A 789 -25.76 11.51 20.76
C TRP A 789 -24.86 10.45 21.41
N LYS A 790 -23.73 10.85 22.02
CA LYS A 790 -22.85 9.92 22.73
C LYS A 790 -23.55 9.25 23.91
N GLN A 791 -24.36 10.01 24.64
CA GLN A 791 -25.22 9.50 25.70
C GLN A 791 -26.21 8.45 25.15
N ALA A 792 -26.92 8.76 24.07
CA ALA A 792 -27.82 7.83 23.38
C ALA A 792 -27.13 6.53 22.97
N GLU A 793 -25.92 6.61 22.39
CA GLU A 793 -25.12 5.44 22.04
C GLU A 793 -24.73 4.61 23.26
N HIS A 794 -24.51 5.24 24.41
CA HIS A 794 -24.13 4.54 25.63
C HIS A 794 -25.32 3.77 26.25
N HIS A 795 -26.54 4.33 26.20
CA HIS A 795 -27.76 3.60 26.57
C HIS A 795 -27.90 2.28 25.78
N VAL A 796 -27.51 2.26 24.50
CA VAL A 796 -27.63 1.08 23.63
C VAL A 796 -26.30 0.59 23.06
N ALA A 797 -25.22 0.65 23.84
CA ALA A 797 -23.83 0.44 23.37
C ALA A 797 -23.55 -0.87 22.60
N LYS A 798 -24.33 -1.93 22.85
CA LYS A 798 -24.22 -3.23 22.15
C LYS A 798 -25.10 -3.34 20.89
N ASN A 799 -25.98 -2.37 20.63
CA ASN A 799 -26.93 -2.38 19.52
C ASN A 799 -26.33 -1.69 18.28
N THR A 800 -25.45 -2.40 17.56
CA THR A 800 -24.77 -1.86 16.38
C THR A 800 -25.73 -1.43 15.28
N ARG A 801 -26.86 -2.13 15.12
CA ARG A 801 -27.87 -1.79 14.11
C ARG A 801 -28.51 -0.43 14.38
N TRP A 802 -28.88 -0.16 15.63
CA TRP A 802 -29.43 1.15 16.00
C TRP A 802 -28.42 2.27 15.75
N HIS A 803 -27.12 2.04 16.04
CA HIS A 803 -26.08 3.01 15.69
C HIS A 803 -26.00 3.26 14.18
N ASP A 804 -25.96 2.19 13.37
CA ASP A 804 -25.84 2.29 11.91
C ASP A 804 -27.06 2.99 11.28
N ASP A 805 -28.26 2.74 11.80
CA ASP A 805 -29.51 3.30 11.30
C ASP A 805 -29.61 4.83 11.57
N TYR A 806 -29.10 5.34 12.69
CA TYR A 806 -29.32 6.74 13.11
C TYR A 806 -28.09 7.66 13.11
N ARG A 807 -26.87 7.11 13.24
CA ARG A 807 -25.62 7.91 13.29
C ARG A 807 -25.47 8.85 12.08
N PRO A 808 -25.78 8.46 10.83
CA PRO A 808 -25.63 9.35 9.67
C PRO A 808 -26.47 10.63 9.77
N GLU A 809 -27.73 10.51 10.22
CA GLU A 809 -28.65 11.65 10.34
C GLU A 809 -28.15 12.64 11.39
N VAL A 810 -27.69 12.13 12.54
CA VAL A 810 -27.17 12.97 13.63
C VAL A 810 -25.85 13.64 13.24
N LYS A 811 -24.94 12.93 12.57
CA LYS A 811 -23.72 13.55 12.01
C LYS A 811 -24.05 14.69 11.05
N THR A 812 -25.04 14.50 10.19
CA THR A 812 -25.50 15.54 9.25
C THR A 812 -26.03 16.76 10.00
N ALA A 813 -26.83 16.56 11.06
CA ALA A 813 -27.36 17.66 11.88
C ALA A 813 -26.25 18.42 12.62
N VAL A 814 -25.29 17.71 13.22
CA VAL A 814 -24.13 18.32 13.90
C VAL A 814 -23.23 19.07 12.92
N ALA A 815 -23.00 18.52 11.72
CA ALA A 815 -22.28 19.21 10.65
C ALA A 815 -23.00 20.51 10.24
N GLY A 816 -24.32 20.47 10.10
CA GLY A 816 -25.15 21.64 9.83
C GLY A 816 -25.05 22.71 10.93
N CYS A 817 -25.06 22.28 12.21
CA CYS A 817 -24.88 23.17 13.35
C CYS A 817 -23.54 23.92 13.30
N TYR A 818 -22.43 23.21 13.07
CA TYR A 818 -21.12 23.84 12.94
C TYR A 818 -21.02 24.74 11.71
N ALA A 819 -21.69 24.40 10.60
CA ALA A 819 -21.76 25.26 9.42
C ALA A 819 -22.51 26.57 9.70
N ALA A 820 -23.62 26.52 10.45
CA ALA A 820 -24.36 27.70 10.88
C ALA A 820 -23.51 28.57 11.82
N ARG A 821 -22.85 27.95 12.81
CA ARG A 821 -21.91 28.65 13.71
C ARG A 821 -20.75 29.30 12.96
N ALA A 822 -20.26 28.66 11.89
CA ALA A 822 -19.24 29.25 11.03
C ALA A 822 -19.77 30.50 10.32
N ALA A 823 -21.02 30.52 9.85
CA ALA A 823 -21.58 31.70 9.15
C ALA A 823 -21.65 32.95 10.05
N GLU A 824 -21.79 32.76 11.36
CA GLU A 824 -21.86 33.84 12.35
C GLU A 824 -20.52 34.21 12.98
N ALA A 825 -19.46 33.46 12.68
CA ALA A 825 -18.16 33.66 13.31
C ALA A 825 -17.51 35.01 12.90
N PRO A 826 -16.98 35.80 13.85
CA PRO A 826 -16.51 37.15 13.60
C PRO A 826 -15.18 37.20 12.84
N THR A 827 -14.39 36.12 12.87
CA THR A 827 -13.09 36.05 12.19
C THR A 827 -13.05 34.90 11.20
N GLN A 828 -12.30 35.06 10.10
CA GLN A 828 -12.12 33.98 9.13
C GLN A 828 -11.43 32.75 9.73
N ASP A 829 -10.56 32.92 10.73
CA ASP A 829 -9.87 31.78 11.36
C ASP A 829 -10.85 30.91 12.16
N GLU A 830 -11.84 31.53 12.83
CA GLU A 830 -12.94 30.81 13.46
C GLU A 830 -13.87 30.18 12.42
N GLN A 831 -14.15 30.86 11.31
CA GLN A 831 -14.90 30.26 10.19
C GLN A 831 -14.20 29.01 9.66
N VAL A 832 -12.87 29.07 9.46
CA VAL A 832 -12.04 27.92 9.05
C VAL A 832 -12.19 26.80 10.07
N ARG A 833 -11.99 27.10 11.36
CA ARG A 833 -12.06 26.11 12.44
C ARG A 833 -13.40 25.38 12.46
N TRP A 834 -14.52 26.12 12.42
CA TRP A 834 -15.85 25.53 12.50
C TRP A 834 -16.25 24.77 11.24
N LEU A 835 -15.87 25.24 10.05
CA LEU A 835 -16.12 24.49 8.81
C LEU A 835 -15.26 23.22 8.71
N VAL A 836 -14.02 23.24 9.19
CA VAL A 836 -13.18 22.04 9.28
C VAL A 836 -13.79 21.03 10.25
N GLU A 837 -14.34 21.49 11.37
CA GLU A 837 -15.05 20.62 12.32
C GLU A 837 -16.32 20.04 11.69
N ALA A 838 -17.15 20.87 11.04
CA ALA A 838 -18.34 20.46 10.32
C ALA A 838 -18.05 19.36 9.28
N ARG A 839 -16.99 19.55 8.48
CA ARG A 839 -16.51 18.57 7.49
C ARG A 839 -16.09 17.24 8.13
N GLY A 840 -15.63 17.27 9.38
CA GLY A 840 -15.28 16.07 10.13
C GLY A 840 -16.48 15.17 10.44
N TYR A 841 -17.69 15.74 10.47
CA TYR A 841 -18.94 15.02 10.68
C TYR A 841 -19.60 14.62 9.36
N ASP A 842 -19.76 15.58 8.44
CA ASP A 842 -20.27 15.35 7.09
C ASP A 842 -19.61 16.30 6.09
N HIS A 843 -18.71 15.76 5.26
CA HIS A 843 -18.00 16.53 4.23
C HIS A 843 -18.76 16.66 2.91
N ASN A 844 -19.92 16.00 2.79
CA ASN A 844 -20.78 15.98 1.60
C ASN A 844 -22.04 16.86 1.76
N LEU A 845 -22.35 17.31 2.98
CA LEU A 845 -23.45 18.25 3.23
C LEU A 845 -23.29 19.55 2.42
N ASP A 846 -24.29 19.88 1.59
CA ASP A 846 -24.25 21.01 0.65
C ASP A 846 -23.92 22.36 1.32
N ALA A 847 -24.46 22.62 2.51
CA ALA A 847 -24.19 23.83 3.28
C ALA A 847 -22.70 23.93 3.67
N VAL A 848 -22.12 22.82 4.15
CA VAL A 848 -20.70 22.71 4.51
C VAL A 848 -19.83 22.87 3.27
N VAL A 849 -20.14 22.15 2.20
CA VAL A 849 -19.35 22.17 0.95
C VAL A 849 -19.35 23.55 0.32
N THR A 850 -20.49 24.22 0.28
CA THR A 850 -20.62 25.55 -0.34
C THR A 850 -19.85 26.61 0.43
N ALA A 851 -20.02 26.65 1.76
CA ALA A 851 -19.31 27.59 2.63
C ALA A 851 -17.79 27.33 2.62
N ALA A 852 -17.37 26.08 2.75
CA ALA A 852 -15.96 25.71 2.75
C ALA A 852 -15.26 26.05 1.43
N ARG A 853 -15.91 25.80 0.28
CA ARG A 853 -15.34 26.16 -1.05
C ARG A 853 -15.14 27.66 -1.22
N ALA A 854 -16.13 28.46 -0.81
CA ALA A 854 -16.05 29.92 -0.92
C ALA A 854 -14.89 30.48 -0.08
N LEU A 855 -14.78 30.02 1.16
CA LEU A 855 -13.69 30.43 2.04
C LEU A 855 -12.33 29.88 1.59
N ALA A 856 -12.27 28.63 1.09
CA ALA A 856 -11.05 28.04 0.55
C ALA A 856 -10.50 28.84 -0.63
N ALA A 857 -11.37 29.29 -1.56
CA ALA A 857 -10.95 30.14 -2.67
C ALA A 857 -10.39 31.50 -2.20
N THR A 858 -10.98 32.06 -1.13
CA THR A 858 -10.47 33.30 -0.50
C THR A 858 -9.09 33.07 0.11
N LYS A 859 -8.92 31.99 0.88
CA LYS A 859 -7.64 31.61 1.48
C LYS A 859 -6.57 31.27 0.44
N ASP A 860 -6.93 30.66 -0.67
CA ASP A 860 -6.00 30.41 -1.78
C ASP A 860 -5.48 31.72 -2.40
N ALA A 861 -6.37 32.70 -2.60
CA ALA A 861 -5.99 34.02 -3.12
C ALA A 861 -5.15 34.84 -2.11
N GLU A 862 -5.43 34.73 -0.82
CA GLU A 862 -4.60 35.29 0.26
C GLU A 862 -3.18 34.69 0.22
N GLY A 863 -3.09 33.37 0.02
CA GLY A 863 -1.82 32.68 -0.14
C GLY A 863 -1.02 33.16 -1.35
N ASP A 864 -1.70 33.35 -2.49
CA ASP A 864 -1.08 33.91 -3.70
C ASP A 864 -0.56 35.34 -3.47
N ALA A 865 -1.34 36.16 -2.77
CA ALA A 865 -0.98 37.54 -2.45
C ALA A 865 0.19 37.66 -1.46
N ALA A 866 0.28 36.75 -0.48
CA ALA A 866 1.38 36.67 0.46
C ALA A 866 2.66 36.16 -0.24
N ALA A 867 2.55 35.12 -1.06
CA ALA A 867 3.66 34.58 -1.85
C ALA A 867 4.25 35.63 -2.80
N ALA A 868 3.41 36.48 -3.41
CA ALA A 868 3.86 37.58 -4.27
C ALA A 868 4.66 38.67 -3.52
N LYS A 869 4.58 38.71 -2.19
CA LYS A 869 5.33 39.62 -1.31
C LYS A 869 6.51 38.92 -0.61
N ASP A 870 6.84 37.69 -1.01
CA ASP A 870 7.81 36.81 -0.33
C ASP A 870 7.47 36.54 1.15
N ASP A 871 6.21 36.69 1.56
CA ASP A 871 5.72 36.29 2.89
C ASP A 871 5.34 34.80 2.87
N TRP A 872 6.35 33.95 3.03
CA TRP A 872 6.19 32.49 2.95
C TRP A 872 5.49 31.88 4.17
N GLU A 873 5.51 32.56 5.32
CA GLU A 873 4.74 32.20 6.52
C GLU A 873 3.25 32.41 6.27
N GLY A 874 2.85 33.63 5.90
CA GLY A 874 1.47 33.96 5.56
C GLY A 874 0.95 33.13 4.39
N ALA A 875 1.77 32.93 3.35
CA ALA A 875 1.40 32.11 2.20
C ALA A 875 1.11 30.66 2.59
N TYR A 876 2.00 30.02 3.35
CA TYR A 876 1.82 28.64 3.77
C TYR A 876 0.59 28.48 4.68
N ALA A 877 0.39 29.39 5.63
CA ALA A 877 -0.77 29.38 6.52
C ALA A 877 -2.09 29.49 5.74
N ALA A 878 -2.16 30.39 4.76
CA ALA A 878 -3.36 30.59 3.94
C ALA A 878 -3.64 29.38 3.02
N TYR A 879 -2.63 28.86 2.32
CA TYR A 879 -2.81 27.65 1.51
C TYR A 879 -3.20 26.43 2.35
N ARG A 880 -2.63 26.27 3.54
CA ARG A 880 -3.01 25.19 4.46
C ARG A 880 -4.46 25.33 4.90
N ALA A 881 -4.92 26.52 5.26
CA ALA A 881 -6.31 26.77 5.60
C ALA A 881 -7.24 26.42 4.42
N ALA A 882 -6.87 26.82 3.20
CA ALA A 882 -7.61 26.45 1.99
C ALA A 882 -7.70 24.92 1.79
N LEU A 883 -6.61 24.19 2.04
CA LEU A 883 -6.57 22.73 1.90
C LEU A 883 -7.35 21.98 2.98
N MET A 884 -7.39 22.51 4.21
CA MET A 884 -8.22 21.94 5.28
C MET A 884 -9.71 22.11 4.97
N LEU A 885 -10.09 23.21 4.32
CA LEU A 885 -11.46 23.48 3.88
C LEU A 885 -11.85 22.71 2.61
N ASP A 886 -10.97 22.67 1.60
CA ASP A 886 -11.17 21.90 0.37
C ASP A 886 -9.90 21.12 -0.02
N PRO A 887 -9.78 19.85 0.44
CA PRO A 887 -8.66 18.97 0.12
C PRO A 887 -8.48 18.66 -1.38
N ARG A 888 -9.47 19.01 -2.24
CA ARG A 888 -9.41 18.73 -3.68
C ARG A 888 -8.58 19.74 -4.47
N LEU A 889 -8.08 20.79 -3.82
CA LEU A 889 -7.30 21.85 -4.44
C LEU A 889 -5.84 21.42 -4.67
N SER A 890 -5.61 20.48 -5.60
CA SER A 890 -4.26 19.94 -5.88
C SER A 890 -3.24 21.01 -6.28
N TRP A 891 -3.67 22.07 -6.98
CA TRP A 891 -2.80 23.20 -7.33
C TRP A 891 -2.41 24.00 -6.10
N THR A 892 -3.33 24.22 -5.16
CA THR A 892 -3.04 24.82 -3.85
C THR A 892 -2.11 23.95 -3.03
N ARG A 893 -2.26 22.62 -3.05
CA ARG A 893 -1.30 21.69 -2.42
C ARG A 893 0.10 21.87 -3.00
N LYS A 894 0.22 21.99 -4.33
CA LYS A 894 1.52 22.28 -4.96
C LYS A 894 2.11 23.62 -4.47
N LYS A 895 1.31 24.70 -4.46
CA LYS A 895 1.72 26.02 -3.95
C LYS A 895 2.12 25.99 -2.47
N ALA A 896 1.38 25.24 -1.64
CA ALA A 896 1.67 25.05 -0.22
C ALA A 896 3.06 24.43 -0.02
N GLU A 897 3.40 23.37 -0.76
CA GLU A 897 4.72 22.75 -0.59
C GLU A 897 5.86 23.63 -1.14
N GLU A 898 5.62 24.45 -2.16
CA GLU A 898 6.59 25.46 -2.62
C GLU A 898 6.84 26.55 -1.55
N ALA A 899 5.78 27.03 -0.90
CA ALA A 899 5.89 27.96 0.23
C ALA A 899 6.59 27.30 1.42
N ARG A 900 6.32 26.02 1.71
CA ARG A 900 7.00 25.24 2.75
C ARG A 900 8.50 25.13 2.48
N ASP A 901 8.90 24.80 1.24
CA ASP A 901 10.30 24.72 0.83
C ASP A 901 11.04 26.04 1.13
N LYS A 902 10.42 27.18 0.82
CA LYS A 902 10.97 28.52 1.08
C LYS A 902 11.04 28.86 2.56
N ARG A 903 9.98 28.56 3.31
CA ARG A 903 9.89 28.87 4.74
C ARG A 903 10.86 28.06 5.58
N LEU A 904 11.07 26.79 5.23
CA LEU A 904 11.96 25.88 5.97
C LEU A 904 13.41 25.86 5.44
N ASP A 905 13.70 26.60 4.38
CA ASP A 905 14.98 26.57 3.65
C ASP A 905 15.42 25.13 3.31
N ILE A 906 14.48 24.36 2.75
CA ILE A 906 14.72 22.98 2.29
C ILE A 906 14.57 22.89 0.79
N SER A 907 15.38 22.05 0.15
CA SER A 907 15.19 21.74 -1.27
C SER A 907 14.15 20.63 -1.41
N GLY A 908 13.05 20.89 -2.11
CA GLY A 908 12.22 19.83 -2.68
C GLY A 908 13.08 18.94 -3.58
N LYS A 909 12.87 17.62 -3.57
CA LYS A 909 13.63 16.64 -4.39
C LYS A 909 13.72 16.98 -5.89
N VAL A 910 12.83 17.82 -6.38
CA VAL A 910 12.65 18.11 -7.80
C VAL A 910 12.77 19.62 -8.00
N LYS A 911 13.86 20.07 -8.63
CA LYS A 911 13.80 21.32 -9.39
C LYS A 911 12.80 21.08 -10.51
N ASP A 912 11.59 21.64 -10.41
CA ASP A 912 10.68 21.69 -11.56
C ASP A 912 11.48 22.23 -12.76
N PRO A 913 11.42 21.60 -13.94
CA PRO A 913 12.05 22.18 -15.11
C PRO A 913 11.39 23.55 -15.33
N PRO A 914 12.16 24.66 -15.36
CA PRO A 914 11.56 25.97 -15.49
C PRO A 914 10.76 26.02 -16.79
N PRO A 915 9.60 26.73 -16.83
CA PRO A 915 8.99 27.08 -18.10
C PRO A 915 10.07 27.77 -18.92
N LYS A 916 10.31 27.30 -20.15
CA LYS A 916 11.36 27.82 -21.02
C LYS A 916 11.10 29.32 -21.26
N ALA A 917 11.75 30.17 -20.48
CA ALA A 917 11.84 31.58 -20.75
C ALA A 917 12.60 31.72 -22.08
N ALA A 918 11.95 32.36 -23.05
CA ALA A 918 12.59 32.75 -24.29
C ALA A 918 13.56 33.90 -23.97
N THR A 919 14.85 33.62 -23.83
CA THR A 919 15.88 34.66 -23.76
C THR A 919 17.12 34.27 -24.57
N THR A 920 17.20 34.90 -25.74
CA THR A 920 18.37 35.49 -26.41
C THR A 920 19.77 35.03 -25.99
N ARG A 921 20.49 34.46 -26.97
CA ARG A 921 21.94 34.24 -26.99
C ARG A 921 22.71 35.54 -26.67
N THR A 922 23.60 35.48 -25.68
CA THR A 922 24.82 36.30 -25.64
C THR A 922 26.02 35.41 -25.32
N ALA A 923 27.12 35.66 -26.03
CA ALA A 923 28.31 34.81 -26.15
C ALA A 923 29.22 34.78 -24.89
N PRO A 924 30.12 33.78 -24.75
CA PRO A 924 31.06 33.71 -23.64
C PRO A 924 32.39 34.41 -23.94
N GLY A 925 32.85 35.23 -22.99
CA GLY A 925 34.23 35.75 -22.90
C GLY A 925 35.15 34.86 -22.06
N PRO A 926 36.49 34.99 -22.17
CA PRO A 926 37.42 33.87 -21.98
C PRO A 926 38.02 33.74 -20.58
N LYS A 927 38.52 32.51 -20.33
CA LYS A 927 39.28 32.02 -19.17
C LYS A 927 40.53 32.86 -18.84
N LYS A 928 40.86 32.95 -17.55
CA LYS A 928 42.24 33.07 -17.03
C LYS A 928 42.45 32.18 -15.81
N ALA A 929 43.70 31.79 -15.63
CA ALA A 929 44.21 30.70 -14.81
C ALA A 929 45.03 31.18 -13.60
N ALA A 930 45.23 30.23 -12.68
CA ALA A 930 46.40 29.98 -11.82
C ALA A 930 46.66 30.83 -10.55
N GLU A 931 47.02 30.09 -9.49
CA GLU A 931 48.02 30.30 -8.39
C GLU A 931 47.40 29.84 -7.04
N ALA A 932 47.78 28.70 -6.44
CA ALA A 932 49.05 28.27 -5.84
C ALA A 932 49.42 29.06 -4.56
N GLY A 933 49.49 28.36 -3.43
CA GLY A 933 49.92 28.87 -2.13
C GLY A 933 49.93 27.76 -1.07
N ASP A 934 51.12 27.17 -0.88
CA ASP A 934 51.49 26.24 0.18
C ASP A 934 51.43 26.89 1.57
N ASP A 935 51.14 26.10 2.61
CA ASP A 935 51.93 26.16 3.85
C ASP A 935 51.84 24.84 4.65
N ALA A 936 52.97 24.45 5.25
CA ALA A 936 53.30 23.09 5.64
C ALA A 936 53.42 22.86 7.17
N SER A 937 52.98 21.66 7.59
CA SER A 937 53.57 20.77 8.63
C SER A 937 53.46 21.12 10.13
N PRO A 938 53.73 20.16 11.06
CA PRO A 938 53.26 18.75 11.12
C PRO A 938 52.85 18.32 12.57
N ASP A 939 52.17 17.17 12.74
CA ASP A 939 52.72 16.00 13.49
C ASP A 939 51.71 14.94 13.97
N LEU A 940 52.22 13.70 13.90
CA LEU A 940 51.92 12.48 14.68
C LEU A 940 50.69 11.59 14.35
N LYS A 941 51.01 10.48 13.66
CA LYS A 941 50.26 9.20 13.67
C LYS A 941 50.56 8.38 14.94
N PRO A 942 49.75 7.35 15.25
CA PRO A 942 50.22 6.01 14.90
C PRO A 942 49.19 5.10 14.19
N ALA A 943 49.75 4.08 13.51
CA ALA A 943 49.10 2.95 12.84
C ALA A 943 48.21 2.12 13.78
N GLY A 944 47.27 1.27 13.37
CA GLY A 944 46.85 0.76 12.06
C GLY A 944 46.13 -0.57 12.29
N VAL A 945 44.90 -0.75 11.79
CA VAL A 945 44.28 -2.08 11.63
C VAL A 945 43.35 -2.02 10.42
N ARG A 946 43.65 -2.83 9.39
CA ARG A 946 42.82 -3.05 8.21
C ARG A 946 41.55 -3.81 8.61
N ARG A 947 40.36 -3.26 8.32
CA ARG A 947 39.09 -4.01 8.35
C ARG A 947 38.83 -4.63 6.96
N PRO A 948 38.45 -5.91 6.86
CA PRO A 948 38.09 -6.55 5.59
C PRO A 948 36.65 -6.17 5.16
N PRO A 949 36.31 -6.33 3.87
CA PRO A 949 35.00 -5.97 3.32
C PRO A 949 33.94 -7.02 3.72
N ILE A 950 32.81 -6.54 4.25
CA ILE A 950 31.68 -7.37 4.66
C ILE A 950 30.86 -7.77 3.43
N GLY A 951 30.96 -9.04 3.05
CA GLY A 951 30.02 -9.74 2.18
C GLY A 951 29.71 -11.12 2.77
N GLY A 952 28.44 -11.52 2.74
CA GLY A 952 28.00 -12.89 3.01
C GLY A 952 27.08 -13.05 4.23
N ARG A 953 25.76 -12.94 4.04
CA ARG A 953 24.78 -13.53 4.96
C ARG A 953 24.75 -15.04 4.69
N GLY A 954 25.53 -15.79 5.46
CA GLY A 954 25.39 -17.24 5.60
C GLY A 954 24.23 -17.58 6.53
N LYS A 955 23.35 -18.47 6.08
CA LYS A 955 22.28 -19.08 6.88
C LYS A 955 22.92 -19.94 7.99
N VAL A 956 22.46 -19.77 9.23
CA VAL A 956 22.78 -20.65 10.36
C VAL A 956 21.70 -21.76 10.43
N PRO A 957 22.05 -23.05 10.54
CA PRO A 957 21.09 -24.14 10.67
C PRO A 957 20.52 -24.26 12.10
N PRO A 958 19.34 -24.88 12.29
CA PRO A 958 18.66 -24.91 13.58
C PRO A 958 19.32 -25.91 14.54
N GLN A 959 19.59 -25.47 15.77
CA GLN A 959 19.88 -26.36 16.89
C GLN A 959 18.59 -26.71 17.64
N ASN A 960 18.47 -28.00 17.98
CA ASN A 960 17.32 -28.65 18.61
C ASN A 960 17.14 -28.29 20.12
N PRO A 961 15.97 -28.61 20.71
CA PRO A 961 15.42 -27.95 21.90
C PRO A 961 15.70 -28.69 23.22
N ALA A 962 15.59 -27.96 24.34
CA ALA A 962 15.39 -28.50 25.70
C ALA A 962 14.77 -27.41 26.62
N PRO A 963 14.18 -27.72 27.79
CA PRO A 963 12.85 -28.32 27.92
C PRO A 963 11.88 -27.49 28.80
N SER A 964 10.58 -27.74 28.61
CA SER A 964 9.44 -27.64 29.56
C SER A 964 9.47 -26.65 30.73
N ALA A 965 8.47 -25.74 30.76
CA ALA A 965 7.91 -25.14 31.97
C ALA A 965 6.36 -25.08 31.84
N PRO A 966 5.61 -25.11 32.95
CA PRO A 966 4.36 -25.86 33.06
C PRO A 966 3.10 -25.07 32.68
N SER A 967 2.08 -25.85 32.34
CA SER A 967 0.68 -25.48 32.18
C SER A 967 0.10 -24.85 33.44
N VAL A 968 -0.67 -23.78 33.25
CA VAL A 968 -1.68 -23.30 34.20
C VAL A 968 -2.99 -23.28 33.42
N ASP A 969 -3.92 -24.13 33.86
CA ASP A 969 -5.33 -24.15 33.49
C ASP A 969 -6.08 -22.93 34.02
#